data_AF-A0A3M7QBS4-F1
#
_entry.id   AF-A0A3M7QBS4-F1
#
_cell.length_a   1.000
_cell.length_b   1.000
_cell.length_c   1.000
_cell.angle_alpha   90.00
_cell.angle_beta   90.00
_cell.angle_gamma   90.00
#
_symmetry.space_group_name_H-M   'P 1'
#
loop_
_entity.id
_entity.type
_entity.pdbx_description
1 polymer ?
#
loop_
_entity_poly.entity_id
_entity_poly.type
_entity_poly.pdbx_seq_one_letter_code
_entity_poly.pdbx_strand_id
1 'polypeptide(L)'
;MRLALGLILLFLGSGLSDGISIDWDLDGNEKDQSYKIVCYYTNWAQYRPKPASYFPEDIDPHLCTHIIFAFAKINDQSELEAFEWNDESTEWAPGMYKRTIDLKKKNKNLKILIAVGGWNHGSLLFSNMVSDEFKRKNFITKTVEFLTKNEFDGFDLDWEYPANRDTEDRPDDKIYFTILCKELKAAFKPHNLILTAAVAAGEKYIRSAYELDEIHKYLDFINIMAYDMHGGWDNVTGHNAPLYAHQFDRDPGLNVDFAVKLWLEHVPANKLVLGLSAYGRSFKLKEGFESCPLTDTPVISGGSDGKYSREAGFLTYFETCEKILKNDWKYIWNEEQKVPFAYSNEITTSSAAPIEWVGFDDVKSIEVKVEYIIKHKLGGGMLWSLDMDDFTGTFCNQGKYPILTTVNVLLNPKLKRPMPDAKILWNTENAKLSNPDEPIQESSLFINDTEKKLSSTGFYSSNNVFGLIQNKVLQVYKFCECKNGTHKISTDGDKFSYTVDCNIKQVFQDGEGKTVTKSPDGPNATPKITGTGSENKNNIWAIFNINSASTVSDNALMPNLFYYPNYNGLVEEQSRFKIVCYLNSLFRSRENLAQIRFEDLVLAAESCTHFIFSSAKICPDEYDKIVPRNSHDTDLYQLVTELKNVNPTIKVLISVGSYKDGTMPIIKMTESFLNRKNFIRNSILFLKKYNFDGLELNWNLRNIDSNNDYIKSNILILKKQFSKLASQIKRAFVPFNFLLSAMVSGINEVAQDSYEIKQISGYFDFVTLMNYDFYEIPLILKYGVHHNPLYSTDTQISVDSSVNFWLKNGFPKEKLLIGVESYARTYTLYANRVNDLGSSILDYGEPGVFTSLPGVLSFYEVCDNLYSKNWLRSWILSEMVPMASNRNDQIVFYEDLESVSFKSNYVKEKNLGGISLFSLDNDDFTGIFCMQGKFPLLETIREALNY
;
A
#
# COMPACT_ATOMS: atom_id res chain seq x y z
N MET A 1 -4.97 -51.09 -53.71
CA MET A 1 -5.82 -51.29 -52.53
C MET A 1 -6.05 -49.92 -51.94
N ARG A 2 -7.18 -49.27 -52.25
CA ARG A 2 -8.48 -49.41 -51.56
C ARG A 2 -8.36 -48.93 -50.10
N LEU A 3 -9.22 -48.09 -49.53
CA LEU A 3 -10.43 -47.38 -49.94
C LEU A 3 -10.69 -46.42 -48.75
N ALA A 4 -11.15 -45.19 -48.99
CA ALA A 4 -12.46 -44.68 -48.55
C ALA A 4 -12.74 -44.63 -47.03
N LEU A 5 -13.13 -43.45 -46.53
CA LEU A 5 -14.55 -43.10 -46.37
C LEU A 5 -14.67 -41.69 -45.78
N GLY A 6 -15.09 -40.75 -46.62
CA GLY A 6 -15.45 -39.40 -46.23
C GLY A 6 -16.48 -38.88 -47.21
N LEU A 7 -17.73 -39.29 -47.02
CA LEU A 7 -18.96 -38.64 -47.52
C LEU A 7 -20.17 -39.52 -47.18
N ILE A 8 -21.29 -38.83 -46.95
CA ILE A 8 -22.67 -39.30 -46.69
C ILE A 8 -23.06 -39.24 -45.20
N LEU A 9 -23.66 -38.11 -44.80
CA LEU A 9 -25.05 -38.08 -44.32
C LEU A 9 -25.54 -36.63 -44.17
N LEU A 10 -26.29 -36.20 -45.18
CA LEU A 10 -27.33 -35.18 -45.08
C LEU A 10 -28.67 -35.92 -44.91
N PHE A 11 -29.55 -35.32 -44.12
CA PHE A 11 -30.96 -35.65 -43.82
C PHE A 11 -31.27 -36.63 -42.69
N LEU A 12 -31.75 -36.05 -41.57
CA LEU A 12 -33.00 -36.31 -40.83
C LEU A 12 -32.95 -35.37 -39.60
N GLY A 13 -33.72 -34.29 -39.53
CA GLY A 13 -35.05 -34.32 -38.93
C GLY A 13 -35.12 -33.32 -37.76
N SER A 14 -36.12 -32.44 -37.80
CA SER A 14 -36.47 -31.39 -36.83
C SER A 14 -36.80 -31.89 -35.42
N GLY A 15 -36.44 -31.14 -34.37
CA GLY A 15 -37.03 -31.29 -33.03
C GLY A 15 -36.23 -30.64 -31.90
N LEU A 16 -36.88 -29.70 -31.20
CA LEU A 16 -36.43 -28.90 -30.04
C LEU A 16 -35.70 -29.69 -28.92
N SER A 17 -34.67 -29.10 -28.33
CA SER A 17 -34.58 -28.85 -26.88
C SER A 17 -33.25 -28.17 -26.52
N ASP A 18 -33.33 -27.32 -25.50
CA ASP A 18 -32.32 -26.40 -24.98
C ASP A 18 -30.96 -27.05 -24.72
N GLY A 19 -29.91 -26.41 -25.22
CA GLY A 19 -28.52 -26.77 -24.96
C GLY A 19 -27.65 -25.51 -24.96
N ILE A 20 -27.27 -25.09 -23.75
CA ILE A 20 -26.28 -24.06 -23.45
C ILE A 20 -25.04 -24.27 -24.35
N SER A 21 -24.76 -23.33 -25.25
CA SER A 21 -23.49 -23.30 -25.97
C SER A 21 -22.42 -22.76 -25.02
N ILE A 22 -21.68 -23.67 -24.38
CA ILE A 22 -20.39 -23.35 -23.78
C ILE A 22 -19.41 -23.24 -24.95
N ASP A 23 -19.07 -22.02 -25.32
CA ASP A 23 -18.05 -21.73 -26.33
C ASP A 23 -16.68 -21.97 -25.69
N TRP A 24 -16.01 -23.05 -26.08
CA TRP A 24 -14.61 -23.31 -25.75
C TRP A 24 -13.75 -22.71 -26.85
N ASP A 25 -13.44 -21.43 -26.73
CA ASP A 25 -12.48 -20.78 -27.63
C ASP A 25 -11.07 -21.23 -27.22
N LEU A 26 -10.43 -22.04 -28.09
CA LEU A 26 -9.13 -22.67 -27.89
C LEU A 26 -7.95 -21.83 -28.41
N ASP A 27 -8.14 -20.53 -28.56
CA ASP A 27 -7.08 -19.56 -28.84
C ASP A 27 -7.04 -18.53 -27.69
N GLY A 28 -6.09 -18.71 -26.76
CA GLY A 28 -5.91 -17.89 -25.55
C GLY A 28 -5.43 -16.45 -25.79
N ASN A 29 -6.17 -15.66 -26.57
CA ASN A 29 -6.06 -14.22 -26.60
C ASN A 29 -7.18 -13.63 -25.73
N GLU A 30 -6.85 -13.17 -24.52
CA GLU A 30 -7.71 -12.24 -23.79
C GLU A 30 -8.07 -11.08 -24.73
N LYS A 31 -9.37 -10.87 -24.99
CA LYS A 31 -9.82 -9.62 -25.62
C LYS A 31 -9.38 -8.48 -24.70
N ASP A 32 -8.44 -7.68 -25.18
CA ASP A 32 -7.94 -6.47 -24.52
C ASP A 32 -9.13 -5.58 -24.11
N GLN A 33 -9.53 -5.64 -22.84
CA GLN A 33 -10.70 -4.92 -22.34
C GLN A 33 -10.36 -3.42 -22.28
N SER A 34 -10.89 -2.63 -23.21
CA SER A 34 -10.71 -1.18 -23.21
C SER A 34 -11.56 -0.56 -22.09
N TYR A 35 -10.91 -0.08 -21.04
CA TYR A 35 -11.57 0.65 -19.95
C TYR A 35 -12.08 2.03 -20.41
N LYS A 36 -13.16 2.50 -19.76
CA LYS A 36 -13.66 3.86 -19.91
C LYS A 36 -12.99 4.78 -18.89
N ILE A 37 -12.51 5.92 -19.36
CA ILE A 37 -12.10 7.04 -18.52
C ILE A 37 -13.08 8.17 -18.82
N VAL A 38 -13.97 8.43 -17.87
CA VAL A 38 -15.09 9.37 -17.98
C VAL A 38 -14.75 10.60 -17.16
N CYS A 39 -14.83 11.79 -17.77
CA CYS A 39 -14.37 13.02 -17.13
C CYS A 39 -15.48 14.06 -17.15
N TYR A 40 -15.90 14.54 -15.98
CA TYR A 40 -16.86 15.64 -15.91
C TYR A 40 -16.16 17.00 -16.08
N TYR A 41 -16.69 17.81 -16.99
CA TYR A 41 -16.34 19.22 -17.19
C TYR A 41 -17.45 20.09 -16.60
N THR A 42 -17.13 20.97 -15.65
CA THR A 42 -18.13 21.85 -15.03
C THR A 42 -18.13 23.23 -15.70
N ASN A 43 -19.29 23.65 -16.23
CA ASN A 43 -19.41 24.91 -16.97
C ASN A 43 -19.29 26.15 -16.08
N TRP A 44 -19.47 26.05 -14.76
CA TRP A 44 -19.28 27.16 -13.82
C TRP A 44 -17.83 27.35 -13.38
N ALA A 45 -16.92 26.41 -13.66
CA ALA A 45 -15.50 26.58 -13.32
C ALA A 45 -14.83 27.77 -14.04
N GLN A 46 -15.45 28.26 -15.12
CA GLN A 46 -15.06 29.50 -15.81
C GLN A 46 -15.05 30.73 -14.88
N TYR A 47 -15.83 30.71 -13.79
CA TYR A 47 -15.98 31.82 -12.85
C TYR A 47 -14.99 31.81 -11.68
N ARG A 48 -14.17 30.75 -11.56
CA ARG A 48 -13.15 30.71 -10.51
C ARG A 48 -12.11 31.81 -10.71
N PRO A 49 -11.58 32.39 -9.63
CA PRO A 49 -10.51 33.37 -9.74
C PRO A 49 -9.25 32.73 -10.36
N LYS A 50 -8.54 33.48 -11.19
CA LYS A 50 -7.25 33.03 -11.75
C LYS A 50 -6.26 32.64 -10.63
N PRO A 51 -5.42 31.61 -10.84
CA PRO A 51 -5.28 30.84 -12.08
C PRO A 51 -6.23 29.63 -12.19
N ALA A 52 -7.24 29.48 -11.32
CA ALA A 52 -8.13 28.32 -11.29
C ALA A 52 -9.39 28.44 -12.18
N SER A 53 -9.53 29.52 -12.96
CA SER A 53 -10.56 29.60 -14.00
C SER A 53 -10.31 28.52 -15.06
N TYR A 54 -11.33 27.72 -15.38
CA TYR A 54 -11.19 26.55 -16.25
C TYR A 54 -12.13 26.64 -17.46
N PHE A 55 -11.60 26.34 -18.65
CA PHE A 55 -12.31 26.40 -19.93
C PHE A 55 -12.10 25.12 -20.75
N PRO A 56 -12.90 24.87 -21.80
CA PRO A 56 -12.73 23.68 -22.63
C PRO A 56 -11.33 23.52 -23.25
N GLU A 57 -10.60 24.61 -23.47
CA GLU A 57 -9.23 24.60 -24.00
C GLU A 57 -8.19 24.09 -23.02
N ASP A 58 -8.48 24.12 -21.71
CA ASP A 58 -7.60 23.57 -20.68
C ASP A 58 -7.65 22.04 -20.66
N ILE A 59 -8.70 21.44 -21.22
CA ILE A 59 -8.89 19.99 -21.28
C ILE A 59 -7.86 19.37 -22.24
N ASP A 60 -7.09 18.40 -21.75
CA ASP A 60 -6.33 17.50 -22.61
C ASP A 60 -7.25 16.39 -23.14
N PRO A 61 -7.58 16.38 -24.45
CA PRO A 61 -8.54 15.43 -25.01
C PRO A 61 -8.01 14.00 -25.11
N HIS A 62 -6.75 13.73 -24.77
CA HIS A 62 -6.17 12.40 -24.80
C HIS A 62 -6.17 11.68 -23.44
N LEU A 63 -6.46 12.40 -22.34
CA LEU A 63 -6.55 11.82 -21.00
C LEU A 63 -7.88 11.08 -20.76
N CYS A 64 -8.93 11.49 -21.46
CA CYS A 64 -10.28 10.93 -21.30
C CYS A 64 -10.72 10.17 -22.55
N THR A 65 -11.54 9.13 -22.33
CA THR A 65 -12.29 8.47 -23.42
C THR A 65 -13.64 9.13 -23.65
N HIS A 66 -14.25 9.64 -22.58
CA HIS A 66 -15.54 10.31 -22.57
C HIS A 66 -15.40 11.61 -21.75
N ILE A 67 -15.89 12.72 -22.28
CA ILE A 67 -16.14 13.95 -21.51
C ILE A 67 -17.64 14.09 -21.33
N ILE A 68 -18.07 14.39 -20.11
CA ILE A 68 -19.46 14.71 -19.80
C ILE A 68 -19.52 16.20 -19.43
N PHE A 69 -20.25 16.98 -20.22
CA PHE A 69 -20.47 18.40 -19.97
C PHE A 69 -21.54 18.56 -18.89
N ALA A 70 -21.15 19.07 -17.72
CA ALA A 70 -22.00 19.38 -16.59
C ALA A 70 -22.28 20.90 -16.55
N PHE A 71 -23.52 21.37 -16.65
CA PHE A 71 -24.76 20.63 -16.88
C PHE A 71 -25.69 21.39 -17.86
N ALA A 72 -26.64 20.67 -18.42
CA ALA A 72 -27.93 21.22 -18.86
C ALA A 72 -28.98 21.08 -17.75
N LYS A 73 -30.13 21.75 -17.91
CA LYS A 73 -31.26 21.69 -16.97
C LYS A 73 -32.57 21.35 -17.67
N ILE A 74 -33.57 21.00 -16.87
CA ILE A 74 -34.96 20.87 -17.26
C ILE A 74 -35.65 22.20 -16.94
N ASN A 75 -36.35 22.80 -17.90
CA ASN A 75 -37.14 24.00 -17.66
C ASN A 75 -38.56 23.67 -17.16
N ASP A 76 -39.35 24.69 -16.83
CA ASP A 76 -40.74 24.51 -16.35
C ASP A 76 -41.67 23.85 -17.38
N GLN A 77 -41.29 23.86 -18.66
CA GLN A 77 -42.01 23.19 -19.76
C GLN A 77 -41.60 21.72 -19.92
N SER A 78 -40.75 21.20 -19.02
CA SER A 78 -40.19 19.83 -19.10
C SER A 78 -39.37 19.61 -20.37
N GLU A 79 -38.57 20.61 -20.76
CA GLU A 79 -37.66 20.55 -21.90
C GLU A 79 -36.21 20.74 -21.45
N LEU A 80 -35.27 20.15 -22.20
CA LEU A 80 -33.85 20.32 -21.97
C LEU A 80 -33.40 21.73 -22.39
N GLU A 81 -32.74 22.46 -21.51
CA GLU A 81 -32.25 23.82 -21.71
C GLU A 81 -30.78 23.93 -21.28
N ALA A 82 -30.03 24.84 -21.92
CA ALA A 82 -28.70 25.20 -21.45
C ALA A 82 -28.74 25.84 -20.06
N PHE A 83 -27.73 25.57 -19.24
CA PHE A 83 -27.70 26.08 -17.88
C PHE A 83 -27.10 27.48 -17.82
N GLU A 84 -25.93 27.66 -18.45
CA GLU A 84 -25.22 28.94 -18.49
C GLU A 84 -25.55 29.74 -19.75
N TRP A 85 -25.50 31.07 -19.60
CA TRP A 85 -25.84 32.02 -20.67
C TRP A 85 -24.90 31.93 -21.90
N ASN A 86 -23.70 31.36 -21.74
CA ASN A 86 -22.68 31.25 -22.79
C ASN A 86 -22.39 29.80 -23.23
N ASP A 87 -23.25 28.86 -22.86
CA ASP A 87 -23.11 27.47 -23.29
C ASP A 87 -23.39 27.32 -24.79
N GLU A 88 -24.48 27.92 -25.28
CA GLU A 88 -24.81 27.97 -26.71
C GLU A 88 -23.95 28.98 -27.48
N SER A 89 -23.72 28.71 -28.76
CA SER A 89 -23.01 29.65 -29.64
C SER A 89 -23.91 30.81 -30.04
N THR A 90 -23.32 32.00 -30.14
CA THR A 90 -23.97 33.17 -30.71
C THR A 90 -23.48 33.40 -32.14
N GLU A 91 -24.06 34.37 -32.85
CA GLU A 91 -23.59 34.76 -34.20
C GLU A 91 -22.14 35.25 -34.23
N TRP A 92 -21.61 35.74 -33.09
CA TRP A 92 -20.32 36.42 -33.00
C TRP A 92 -19.26 35.66 -32.20
N ALA A 93 -19.62 34.61 -31.44
CA ALA A 93 -18.66 33.78 -30.72
C ALA A 93 -19.13 32.33 -30.52
N PRO A 94 -18.20 31.35 -30.58
CA PRO A 94 -18.52 29.97 -30.22
C PRO A 94 -18.78 29.85 -28.71
N GLY A 95 -19.88 29.18 -28.36
CA GLY A 95 -20.26 28.86 -26.98
C GLY A 95 -19.46 27.70 -26.39
N MET A 96 -19.64 27.43 -25.10
CA MET A 96 -18.90 26.37 -24.40
C MET A 96 -19.16 24.97 -24.97
N TYR A 97 -20.39 24.67 -25.42
CA TYR A 97 -20.68 23.40 -26.08
C TYR A 97 -19.82 23.22 -27.32
N LYS A 98 -19.82 24.21 -28.21
CA LYS A 98 -19.07 24.13 -29.47
C LYS A 98 -17.56 24.02 -29.25
N ARG A 99 -17.03 24.75 -28.26
CA ARG A 99 -15.61 24.70 -27.87
C ARG A 99 -15.23 23.33 -27.31
N THR A 100 -16.11 22.71 -26.53
CA THR A 100 -15.92 21.35 -26.00
C THR A 100 -15.97 20.32 -27.13
N ILE A 101 -16.97 20.38 -28.01
CA ILE A 101 -17.09 19.50 -29.19
C ILE A 101 -15.84 19.57 -30.08
N ASP A 102 -15.24 20.75 -30.22
CA ASP A 102 -14.03 20.95 -31.02
C ASP A 102 -12.80 20.20 -30.51
N LEU A 103 -12.81 19.67 -29.27
CA LEU A 103 -11.79 18.76 -28.77
C LEU A 103 -11.71 17.46 -29.59
N LYS A 104 -12.81 17.03 -30.24
CA LYS A 104 -12.82 15.87 -31.16
C LYS A 104 -11.95 16.08 -32.40
N LYS A 105 -11.62 17.34 -32.74
CA LYS A 105 -10.66 17.66 -33.80
C LYS A 105 -9.24 17.23 -33.43
N LYS A 106 -8.90 17.25 -32.14
CA LYS A 106 -7.61 16.78 -31.60
C LYS A 106 -7.63 15.27 -31.32
N ASN A 107 -8.74 14.73 -30.80
CA ASN A 107 -8.92 13.30 -30.57
C ASN A 107 -10.23 12.79 -31.21
N LYS A 108 -10.15 12.16 -32.38
CA LYS A 108 -11.35 11.66 -33.11
C LYS A 108 -12.08 10.52 -32.40
N ASN A 109 -11.43 9.83 -31.46
CA ASN A 109 -12.03 8.73 -30.71
C ASN A 109 -12.81 9.20 -29.48
N LEU A 110 -12.61 10.47 -29.08
CA LEU A 110 -13.27 11.06 -27.93
C LEU A 110 -14.78 11.11 -28.12
N LYS A 111 -15.51 10.73 -27.07
CA LYS A 111 -16.96 10.88 -26.98
C LYS A 111 -17.29 12.01 -26.04
N ILE A 112 -18.23 12.87 -26.43
CA ILE A 112 -18.64 14.01 -25.62
C ILE A 112 -20.14 13.93 -25.40
N LEU A 113 -20.54 13.77 -24.14
CA LEU A 113 -21.93 13.71 -23.71
C LEU A 113 -22.27 15.02 -22.97
N ILE A 114 -23.56 15.28 -22.82
CA ILE A 114 -24.06 16.32 -21.91
C ILE A 114 -24.86 15.66 -20.79
N ALA A 115 -24.60 16.08 -19.55
CA ALA A 115 -25.38 15.67 -18.38
C ALA A 115 -26.52 16.66 -18.13
N VAL A 116 -27.69 16.15 -17.75
CA VAL A 116 -28.81 16.95 -17.24
C VAL A 116 -28.94 16.74 -15.74
N GLY A 117 -29.16 17.82 -14.98
CA GLY A 117 -29.45 17.76 -13.56
C GLY A 117 -28.28 18.23 -12.68
N GLY A 118 -27.80 17.33 -11.83
CA GLY A 118 -26.84 17.60 -10.75
C GLY A 118 -27.50 18.17 -9.49
N TRP A 119 -26.74 18.17 -8.39
CA TRP A 119 -27.21 18.53 -7.04
C TRP A 119 -28.10 19.79 -6.95
N ASN A 120 -27.69 20.89 -7.60
CA ASN A 120 -28.36 22.19 -7.54
C ASN A 120 -29.61 22.31 -8.41
N HIS A 121 -29.86 21.35 -9.31
CA HIS A 121 -31.06 21.34 -10.13
C HIS A 121 -32.32 20.95 -9.33
N GLY A 122 -32.16 20.17 -8.27
CA GLY A 122 -33.26 19.62 -7.49
C GLY A 122 -33.98 18.45 -8.19
N SER A 123 -34.84 17.76 -7.43
CA SER A 123 -35.50 16.52 -7.86
C SER A 123 -36.90 16.77 -8.45
N LEU A 124 -37.59 17.82 -8.01
CA LEU A 124 -38.99 18.04 -8.36
C LEU A 124 -39.26 18.20 -9.87
N LEU A 125 -38.37 18.88 -10.60
CA LEU A 125 -38.53 19.07 -12.05
C LEU A 125 -38.36 17.76 -12.83
N PHE A 126 -37.44 16.89 -12.39
CA PHE A 126 -37.35 15.53 -12.93
C PHE A 126 -38.63 14.76 -12.66
N SER A 127 -39.07 14.69 -11.40
CA SER A 127 -40.28 13.97 -11.00
C SER A 127 -41.52 14.42 -11.79
N ASN A 128 -41.73 15.74 -11.91
CA ASN A 128 -42.84 16.31 -12.68
C ASN A 128 -42.79 15.99 -14.17
N MET A 129 -41.58 15.87 -14.75
CA MET A 129 -41.38 15.48 -16.15
C MET A 129 -41.63 13.99 -16.35
N VAL A 130 -41.11 13.14 -15.44
CA VAL A 130 -41.19 11.68 -15.60
C VAL A 130 -42.56 11.09 -15.25
N SER A 131 -43.35 11.74 -14.40
CA SER A 131 -44.65 11.23 -13.97
C SER A 131 -45.73 11.27 -15.06
N ASP A 132 -45.52 12.01 -16.14
CA ASP A 132 -46.50 12.23 -17.22
C ASP A 132 -45.94 11.76 -18.56
N GLU A 133 -46.65 10.86 -19.25
CA GLU A 133 -46.21 10.27 -20.53
C GLU A 133 -46.04 11.33 -21.64
N PHE A 134 -46.91 12.34 -21.69
CA PHE A 134 -46.81 13.40 -22.70
C PHE A 134 -45.59 14.29 -22.43
N LYS A 135 -45.34 14.62 -21.16
CA LYS A 135 -44.15 15.41 -20.77
C LYS A 135 -42.86 14.62 -21.04
N ARG A 136 -42.79 13.34 -20.65
CA ARG A 136 -41.65 12.47 -20.98
C ARG A 136 -41.39 12.43 -22.48
N LYS A 137 -42.43 12.20 -23.30
CA LYS A 137 -42.30 12.16 -24.75
C LYS A 137 -41.81 13.48 -25.34
N ASN A 138 -42.32 14.61 -24.85
CA ASN A 138 -41.86 15.94 -25.26
C ASN A 138 -40.38 16.14 -24.88
N PHE A 139 -40.03 15.86 -23.62
CA PHE A 139 -38.66 15.94 -23.11
C PHE A 139 -37.68 15.12 -23.96
N ILE A 140 -38.02 13.87 -24.27
CA ILE A 140 -37.19 12.97 -25.07
C ILE A 140 -37.00 13.50 -26.49
N THR A 141 -38.07 14.00 -27.12
CA THR A 141 -38.02 14.56 -28.47
C THR A 141 -37.12 15.79 -28.50
N LYS A 142 -37.30 16.70 -27.53
CA LYS A 142 -36.48 17.91 -27.39
C LYS A 142 -35.04 17.61 -27.05
N THR A 143 -34.78 16.56 -26.28
CA THR A 143 -33.43 16.08 -25.98
C THR A 143 -32.73 15.59 -27.25
N VAL A 144 -33.39 14.78 -28.09
CA VAL A 144 -32.78 14.33 -29.36
C VAL A 144 -32.48 15.51 -30.29
N GLU A 145 -33.39 16.47 -30.39
CA GLU A 145 -33.18 17.72 -31.15
C GLU A 145 -31.97 18.49 -30.62
N PHE A 146 -31.87 18.68 -29.30
CA PHE A 146 -30.79 19.40 -28.64
C PHE A 146 -29.42 18.73 -28.85
N LEU A 147 -29.35 17.41 -28.67
CA LEU A 147 -28.11 16.64 -28.84
C LEU A 147 -27.64 16.67 -30.29
N THR A 148 -28.56 16.53 -31.25
CA THR A 148 -28.24 16.56 -32.67
C THR A 148 -27.79 17.96 -33.11
N LYS A 149 -28.48 19.01 -32.65
CA LYS A 149 -28.13 20.42 -32.93
C LYS A 149 -26.72 20.76 -32.45
N ASN A 150 -26.34 20.27 -31.27
CA ASN A 150 -25.06 20.57 -30.64
C ASN A 150 -23.97 19.49 -30.85
N GLU A 151 -24.24 18.48 -31.70
CA GLU A 151 -23.28 17.42 -32.07
C GLU A 151 -22.75 16.55 -30.92
N PHE A 152 -23.52 16.40 -29.83
CA PHE A 152 -23.17 15.51 -28.72
C PHE A 152 -23.25 14.03 -29.14
N ASP A 153 -22.35 13.21 -28.61
CA ASP A 153 -22.34 11.75 -28.81
C ASP A 153 -23.31 11.01 -27.88
N GLY A 154 -23.90 11.69 -26.90
CA GLY A 154 -24.84 11.07 -25.97
C GLY A 154 -25.29 11.97 -24.83
N PHE A 155 -25.98 11.35 -23.87
CA PHE A 155 -26.67 11.99 -22.77
C PHE A 155 -26.41 11.25 -21.46
N ASP A 156 -26.22 12.00 -20.39
CA ASP A 156 -26.05 11.47 -19.04
C ASP A 156 -27.18 11.99 -18.14
N LEU A 157 -27.85 11.08 -17.44
CA LEU A 157 -28.89 11.42 -16.46
C LEU A 157 -28.26 11.54 -15.08
N ASP A 158 -28.23 12.76 -14.55
CA ASP A 158 -27.76 13.03 -13.18
C ASP A 158 -28.92 13.55 -12.32
N TRP A 159 -29.88 12.65 -12.08
CA TRP A 159 -31.02 12.94 -11.20
C TRP A 159 -30.65 12.57 -9.77
N GLU A 160 -30.49 13.60 -8.92
CA GLU A 160 -30.12 13.46 -7.51
C GLU A 160 -31.26 13.84 -6.54
N TYR A 161 -32.06 12.90 -6.02
CA TYR A 161 -32.21 11.51 -6.46
C TYR A 161 -33.71 11.15 -6.59
N PRO A 162 -34.10 10.27 -7.53
CA PRO A 162 -35.48 9.80 -7.65
C PRO A 162 -36.03 9.33 -6.29
N ALA A 163 -37.26 9.71 -5.94
CA ALA A 163 -37.90 9.36 -4.68
C ALA A 163 -37.15 9.81 -3.40
N ASN A 164 -36.26 10.80 -3.49
CA ASN A 164 -35.53 11.36 -2.35
C ASN A 164 -35.55 12.90 -2.38
N ARG A 165 -34.95 13.54 -1.37
CA ARG A 165 -34.89 15.01 -1.21
C ARG A 165 -36.29 15.66 -1.26
N ASP A 166 -36.51 16.59 -2.18
CA ASP A 166 -37.77 17.30 -2.39
C ASP A 166 -38.86 16.45 -3.08
N THR A 167 -38.62 15.13 -3.24
CA THR A 167 -39.55 14.15 -3.84
C THR A 167 -39.68 12.86 -2.99
N GLU A 168 -39.33 12.89 -1.70
CA GLU A 168 -39.45 11.73 -0.79
C GLU A 168 -40.89 11.16 -0.70
N ASP A 169 -41.91 11.95 -0.99
CA ASP A 169 -43.32 11.56 -1.01
C ASP A 169 -43.74 10.88 -2.34
N ARG A 170 -42.82 10.69 -3.29
CA ARG A 170 -43.08 10.15 -4.64
C ARG A 170 -42.27 8.88 -4.92
N PRO A 171 -42.60 7.75 -4.27
CA PRO A 171 -41.87 6.49 -4.45
C PRO A 171 -41.94 5.95 -5.89
N ASP A 172 -42.96 6.33 -6.66
CA ASP A 172 -43.11 5.91 -8.06
C ASP A 172 -42.01 6.47 -8.98
N ASP A 173 -41.29 7.52 -8.55
CA ASP A 173 -40.13 8.07 -9.29
C ASP A 173 -39.08 7.00 -9.59
N LYS A 174 -38.95 5.99 -8.72
CA LYS A 174 -38.09 4.81 -8.94
C LYS A 174 -38.42 4.09 -10.25
N ILE A 175 -39.70 3.84 -10.49
CA ILE A 175 -40.20 3.14 -11.68
C ILE A 175 -40.17 4.08 -12.88
N TYR A 176 -40.53 5.35 -12.69
CA TYR A 176 -40.51 6.35 -13.75
C TYR A 176 -39.10 6.63 -14.28
N PHE A 177 -38.07 6.54 -13.43
CA PHE A 177 -36.69 6.61 -13.88
C PHE A 177 -36.35 5.47 -14.87
N THR A 178 -36.74 4.23 -14.55
CA THR A 178 -36.57 3.08 -15.45
C THR A 178 -37.30 3.27 -16.78
N ILE A 179 -38.54 3.76 -16.73
CA ILE A 179 -39.35 4.05 -17.92
C ILE A 179 -38.65 5.12 -18.78
N LEU A 180 -38.15 6.20 -18.17
CA LEU A 180 -37.38 7.23 -18.86
C LEU A 180 -36.14 6.66 -19.53
N CYS A 181 -35.33 5.85 -18.83
CA CYS A 181 -34.14 5.21 -19.42
C CYS A 181 -34.50 4.35 -20.63
N LYS A 182 -35.57 3.56 -20.54
CA LYS A 182 -36.07 2.71 -21.62
C LYS A 182 -36.51 3.52 -22.84
N GLU A 183 -37.31 4.57 -22.63
CA GLU A 183 -37.84 5.41 -23.70
C GLU A 183 -36.71 6.23 -24.37
N LEU A 184 -35.77 6.79 -23.59
CA LEU A 184 -34.57 7.46 -24.12
C LEU A 184 -33.71 6.51 -24.95
N LYS A 185 -33.41 5.30 -24.45
CA LYS A 185 -32.59 4.34 -25.20
C LYS A 185 -33.22 3.95 -26.53
N ALA A 186 -34.54 3.82 -26.58
CA ALA A 186 -35.28 3.57 -27.82
C ALA A 186 -35.17 4.75 -28.80
N ALA A 187 -35.34 5.98 -28.31
CA ALA A 187 -35.23 7.20 -29.13
C ALA A 187 -33.79 7.47 -29.62
N PHE A 188 -32.78 7.04 -28.87
CA PHE A 188 -31.37 7.28 -29.18
C PHE A 188 -30.79 6.29 -30.20
N LYS A 189 -31.37 5.09 -30.29
CA LYS A 189 -30.88 4.01 -31.17
C LYS A 189 -30.75 4.44 -32.65
N PRO A 190 -31.70 5.16 -33.28
CA PRO A 190 -31.57 5.62 -34.67
C PRO A 190 -30.44 6.63 -34.89
N HIS A 191 -30.03 7.34 -33.83
CA HIS A 191 -29.03 8.40 -33.86
C HIS A 191 -27.65 7.92 -33.38
N ASN A 192 -27.54 6.66 -32.94
CA ASN A 192 -26.32 6.09 -32.35
C ASN A 192 -25.80 6.91 -31.14
N LEU A 193 -26.71 7.45 -30.34
CA LEU A 193 -26.41 8.21 -29.13
C LEU A 193 -26.18 7.28 -27.93
N ILE A 194 -25.19 7.62 -27.11
CA ILE A 194 -24.87 6.94 -25.84
C ILE A 194 -25.84 7.44 -24.75
N LEU A 195 -26.30 6.55 -23.88
CA LEU A 195 -27.08 6.89 -22.70
C LEU A 195 -26.41 6.35 -21.44
N THR A 196 -26.14 7.23 -20.49
CA THR A 196 -25.53 6.92 -19.19
C THR A 196 -26.33 7.56 -18.05
N ALA A 197 -26.01 7.17 -16.82
CA ALA A 197 -26.52 7.85 -15.64
C ALA A 197 -25.44 7.90 -14.55
N ALA A 198 -25.40 9.02 -13.83
CA ALA A 198 -24.74 9.12 -12.55
C ALA A 198 -25.70 8.62 -11.46
N VAL A 199 -25.22 7.69 -10.62
CA VAL A 199 -26.06 7.02 -9.61
C VAL A 199 -25.43 7.06 -8.24
N ALA A 200 -26.28 7.03 -7.21
CA ALA A 200 -25.85 7.08 -5.81
C ALA A 200 -25.00 5.85 -5.39
N ALA A 201 -24.18 6.07 -4.36
CA ALA A 201 -23.39 5.02 -3.72
C ALA A 201 -23.93 4.55 -2.35
N GLY A 202 -24.72 5.39 -1.66
CA GLY A 202 -25.31 5.03 -0.37
C GLY A 202 -26.51 4.09 -0.50
N GLU A 203 -26.57 3.04 0.33
CA GLU A 203 -27.59 1.98 0.26
C GLU A 203 -29.03 2.52 0.22
N LYS A 204 -29.34 3.51 1.08
CA LYS A 204 -30.67 4.13 1.15
C LYS A 204 -31.10 4.63 -0.24
N TYR A 205 -30.25 5.42 -0.89
CA TYR A 205 -30.52 6.01 -2.20
C TYR A 205 -30.54 4.95 -3.30
N ILE A 206 -29.60 3.99 -3.27
CA ILE A 206 -29.55 2.91 -4.26
C ILE A 206 -30.89 2.14 -4.28
N ARG A 207 -31.39 1.76 -3.10
CA ARG A 207 -32.61 0.96 -2.98
C ARG A 207 -33.89 1.75 -3.26
N SER A 208 -33.95 3.03 -2.86
CA SER A 208 -35.15 3.85 -3.05
C SER A 208 -35.27 4.43 -4.45
N ALA A 209 -34.16 4.72 -5.13
CA ALA A 209 -34.17 5.46 -6.40
C ALA A 209 -34.16 4.58 -7.67
N TYR A 210 -33.65 3.35 -7.60
CA TYR A 210 -33.33 2.58 -8.82
C TYR A 210 -33.88 1.15 -8.83
N GLU A 211 -34.46 0.73 -9.95
CA GLU A 211 -34.72 -0.69 -10.24
C GLU A 211 -33.45 -1.34 -10.80
N LEU A 212 -32.58 -1.81 -9.90
CA LEU A 212 -31.22 -2.26 -10.22
C LEU A 212 -31.18 -3.30 -11.36
N ASP A 213 -32.08 -4.28 -11.34
CA ASP A 213 -32.19 -5.35 -12.35
C ASP A 213 -32.73 -4.88 -13.72
N GLU A 214 -33.24 -3.65 -13.83
CA GLU A 214 -33.86 -3.13 -15.04
C GLU A 214 -33.05 -2.01 -15.68
N ILE A 215 -32.60 -1.02 -14.91
CA ILE A 215 -31.98 0.20 -15.48
C ILE A 215 -30.72 -0.12 -16.29
N HIS A 216 -29.94 -1.11 -15.87
CA HIS A 216 -28.70 -1.49 -16.55
C HIS A 216 -28.93 -2.06 -17.95
N LYS A 217 -30.17 -2.46 -18.31
CA LYS A 217 -30.50 -2.96 -19.66
C LYS A 217 -30.56 -1.83 -20.68
N TYR A 218 -30.86 -0.61 -20.23
CA TYR A 218 -31.08 0.56 -21.08
C TYR A 218 -29.88 1.52 -21.09
N LEU A 219 -29.05 1.48 -20.05
CA LEU A 219 -27.83 2.28 -19.95
C LEU A 219 -26.64 1.56 -20.60
N ASP A 220 -25.82 2.32 -21.34
CA ASP A 220 -24.57 1.82 -21.94
C ASP A 220 -23.51 1.55 -20.85
N PHE A 221 -23.43 2.44 -19.86
CA PHE A 221 -22.70 2.26 -18.61
C PHE A 221 -23.27 3.18 -17.51
N ILE A 222 -22.92 2.89 -16.26
CA ILE A 222 -23.43 3.52 -15.05
C ILE A 222 -22.24 4.13 -14.29
N ASN A 223 -22.28 5.42 -14.01
CA ASN A 223 -21.26 6.13 -13.25
C ASN A 223 -21.65 6.14 -11.76
N ILE A 224 -21.00 5.32 -10.93
CA ILE A 224 -21.30 5.29 -9.48
C ILE A 224 -20.62 6.49 -8.83
N MET A 225 -21.37 7.39 -8.20
CA MET A 225 -20.85 8.54 -7.46
C MET A 225 -20.33 8.10 -6.08
N ALA A 226 -19.22 7.36 -6.08
CA ALA A 226 -18.60 6.74 -4.90
C ALA A 226 -17.74 7.73 -4.10
N TYR A 227 -18.28 8.92 -3.85
CA TYR A 227 -17.76 10.03 -3.08
C TYR A 227 -18.93 10.71 -2.35
N ASP A 228 -18.67 11.75 -1.56
CA ASP A 228 -19.66 12.39 -0.67
C ASP A 228 -20.25 11.43 0.37
N MET A 229 -19.41 10.48 0.82
CA MET A 229 -19.78 9.53 1.88
C MET A 229 -19.91 10.23 3.23
N HIS A 230 -18.99 11.16 3.51
CA HIS A 230 -18.98 11.99 4.71
C HIS A 230 -18.68 13.45 4.36
N GLY A 231 -19.25 14.38 5.10
CA GLY A 231 -19.06 15.81 4.83
C GLY A 231 -19.58 16.71 5.94
N GLY A 232 -19.64 18.03 5.69
CA GLY A 232 -19.98 19.04 6.70
C GLY A 232 -21.40 18.92 7.31
N TRP A 233 -22.21 17.97 6.83
CA TRP A 233 -23.49 17.58 7.43
C TRP A 233 -23.34 16.57 8.59
N ASP A 234 -22.16 15.95 8.75
CA ASP A 234 -21.86 15.04 9.84
C ASP A 234 -21.44 15.79 11.11
N ASN A 235 -21.63 15.13 12.25
CA ASN A 235 -21.27 15.66 13.58
C ASN A 235 -19.84 15.32 14.02
N VAL A 236 -19.11 14.55 13.22
CA VAL A 236 -17.68 14.25 13.38
C VAL A 236 -17.00 14.20 12.01
N THR A 237 -15.67 14.14 11.97
CA THR A 237 -14.88 13.96 10.74
C THR A 237 -15.08 12.59 10.11
N GLY A 238 -15.13 12.54 8.78
CA GLY A 238 -15.16 11.30 7.99
C GLY A 238 -14.58 11.54 6.60
N HIS A 239 -14.07 10.48 5.96
CA HIS A 239 -13.47 10.60 4.63
C HIS A 239 -14.52 10.81 3.53
N ASN A 240 -14.21 11.66 2.54
CA ASN A 240 -15.09 11.91 1.39
C ASN A 240 -15.41 10.63 0.60
N ALA A 241 -14.39 9.82 0.32
CA ALA A 241 -14.50 8.66 -0.57
C ALA A 241 -13.63 7.48 -0.09
N PRO A 242 -13.82 6.94 1.12
CA PRO A 242 -13.02 5.82 1.62
C PRO A 242 -13.19 4.57 0.74
N LEU A 243 -12.10 3.86 0.46
CA LEU A 243 -12.18 2.61 -0.32
C LEU A 243 -12.88 1.50 0.46
N TYR A 244 -12.51 1.36 1.73
CA TYR A 244 -13.08 0.37 2.65
C TYR A 244 -13.60 1.08 3.91
N ALA A 245 -14.52 0.43 4.63
CA ALA A 245 -14.85 0.80 6.01
C ALA A 245 -13.66 0.50 6.93
N HIS A 246 -13.50 1.30 7.99
CA HIS A 246 -12.67 0.89 9.12
C HIS A 246 -13.49 0.04 10.09
N GLN A 247 -12.83 -0.69 11.01
CA GLN A 247 -13.52 -1.68 11.86
C GLN A 247 -14.64 -1.09 12.75
N PHE A 248 -14.61 0.22 13.00
CA PHE A 248 -15.51 0.92 13.93
C PHE A 248 -16.29 2.04 13.28
N ASP A 249 -16.38 1.99 11.96
CA ASP A 249 -17.10 2.97 11.17
C ASP A 249 -18.55 3.03 11.64
N ARG A 250 -19.04 4.24 11.90
CA ARG A 250 -20.42 4.44 12.37
C ARG A 250 -21.42 4.08 11.27
N ASP A 251 -20.98 4.23 10.03
CA ASP A 251 -21.75 3.95 8.83
C ASP A 251 -20.94 3.02 7.90
N PRO A 252 -20.78 1.72 8.24
CA PRO A 252 -19.89 0.79 7.53
C PRO A 252 -20.33 0.51 6.08
N GLY A 253 -21.48 1.03 5.65
CA GLY A 253 -21.94 0.99 4.26
C GLY A 253 -21.51 2.19 3.41
N LEU A 254 -20.92 3.24 3.99
CA LEU A 254 -20.52 4.48 3.29
C LEU A 254 -19.07 4.42 2.81
N ASN A 255 -18.77 3.45 1.95
CA ASN A 255 -17.48 3.28 1.30
C ASN A 255 -17.62 2.70 -0.11
N VAL A 256 -16.56 2.84 -0.91
CA VAL A 256 -16.52 2.39 -2.31
C VAL A 256 -16.78 0.89 -2.44
N ASP A 257 -16.14 0.06 -1.61
CA ASP A 257 -16.24 -1.41 -1.69
C ASP A 257 -17.68 -1.88 -1.46
N PHE A 258 -18.35 -1.35 -0.42
CA PHE A 258 -19.74 -1.66 -0.13
C PHE A 258 -20.67 -1.25 -1.29
N ALA A 259 -20.55 0.00 -1.76
CA ALA A 259 -21.39 0.51 -2.84
C ALA A 259 -21.22 -0.32 -4.13
N VAL A 260 -19.97 -0.60 -4.53
CA VAL A 260 -19.67 -1.39 -5.72
C VAL A 260 -20.21 -2.81 -5.58
N LYS A 261 -20.04 -3.47 -4.42
CA LYS A 261 -20.57 -4.82 -4.20
C LYS A 261 -22.09 -4.86 -4.30
N LEU A 262 -22.79 -3.88 -3.71
CA LEU A 262 -24.25 -3.79 -3.80
C LEU A 262 -24.72 -3.63 -5.26
N TRP A 263 -24.03 -2.80 -6.06
CA TRP A 263 -24.34 -2.69 -7.48
C TRP A 263 -24.02 -3.98 -8.25
N LEU A 264 -22.91 -4.66 -7.94
CA LEU A 264 -22.49 -5.91 -8.59
C LEU A 264 -23.41 -7.10 -8.32
N GLU A 265 -24.24 -7.06 -7.28
CA GLU A 265 -25.29 -8.08 -7.04
C GLU A 265 -26.31 -8.13 -8.19
N HIS A 266 -26.50 -7.01 -8.90
CA HIS A 266 -27.55 -6.85 -9.91
C HIS A 266 -27.03 -6.43 -11.28
N VAL A 267 -25.90 -5.72 -11.35
CA VAL A 267 -25.40 -5.09 -12.57
C VAL A 267 -24.08 -5.73 -13.03
N PRO A 268 -23.93 -6.06 -14.32
CA PRO A 268 -22.67 -6.57 -14.86
C PRO A 268 -21.49 -5.62 -14.60
N ALA A 269 -20.38 -6.16 -14.10
CA ALA A 269 -19.19 -5.39 -13.72
C ALA A 269 -18.69 -4.44 -14.82
N ASN A 270 -18.66 -4.90 -16.07
CA ASN A 270 -18.20 -4.12 -17.23
C ASN A 270 -19.09 -2.90 -17.60
N LYS A 271 -20.29 -2.79 -16.99
CA LYS A 271 -21.16 -1.62 -17.10
C LYS A 271 -20.98 -0.61 -15.97
N LEU A 272 -20.35 -0.99 -14.86
CA LEU A 272 -20.12 -0.10 -13.73
C LEU A 272 -18.82 0.68 -13.92
N VAL A 273 -18.89 2.00 -13.86
CA VAL A 273 -17.74 2.91 -13.91
C VAL A 273 -17.61 3.55 -12.54
N LEU A 274 -16.47 3.35 -11.88
CA LEU A 274 -16.26 3.79 -10.50
C LEU A 274 -15.97 5.30 -10.45
N GLY A 275 -16.75 6.04 -9.66
CA GLY A 275 -16.48 7.44 -9.34
C GLY A 275 -15.23 7.63 -8.49
N LEU A 276 -14.42 8.60 -8.89
CA LEU A 276 -13.19 9.07 -8.29
C LEU A 276 -13.34 10.57 -8.07
N SER A 277 -12.89 11.08 -6.91
CA SER A 277 -12.96 12.51 -6.58
C SER A 277 -11.62 13.20 -6.76
N ALA A 278 -11.63 14.39 -7.37
CA ALA A 278 -10.51 15.34 -7.37
C ALA A 278 -10.73 16.45 -6.31
N TYR A 279 -11.34 16.11 -5.19
CA TYR A 279 -11.65 17.02 -4.09
C TYR A 279 -11.79 16.26 -2.76
N GLY A 280 -11.86 17.00 -1.67
CA GLY A 280 -12.15 16.49 -0.33
C GLY A 280 -13.26 17.26 0.37
N ARG A 281 -13.80 16.62 1.40
CA ARG A 281 -14.79 17.21 2.31
C ARG A 281 -14.09 17.65 3.58
N SER A 282 -14.32 18.89 3.98
CA SER A 282 -13.58 19.56 5.05
C SER A 282 -14.47 19.92 6.24
N PHE A 283 -13.84 20.04 7.41
CA PHE A 283 -14.50 20.18 8.71
C PHE A 283 -13.74 21.16 9.61
N LYS A 284 -14.45 21.78 10.55
CA LYS A 284 -13.88 22.53 11.68
C LYS A 284 -14.05 21.71 12.95
N LEU A 285 -12.94 21.35 13.60
CA LEU A 285 -12.98 20.55 14.82
C LEU A 285 -13.56 21.34 15.99
N LYS A 286 -14.19 20.61 16.92
CA LYS A 286 -14.68 21.17 18.18
C LYS A 286 -13.53 21.47 19.14
N GLU A 287 -13.67 22.55 19.91
CA GLU A 287 -12.68 22.93 20.93
C GLU A 287 -12.42 21.77 21.91
N GLY A 288 -11.14 21.55 22.24
CA GLY A 288 -10.67 20.50 23.13
C GLY A 288 -10.21 19.21 22.43
N PHE A 289 -10.31 19.12 21.10
CA PHE A 289 -9.87 17.97 20.30
C PHE A 289 -8.63 18.28 19.41
N GLU A 290 -7.99 19.43 19.63
CA GLU A 290 -6.90 19.92 18.77
C GLU A 290 -5.67 19.01 18.79
N SER A 291 -5.43 18.32 19.91
CA SER A 291 -4.35 17.35 20.07
C SER A 291 -4.60 15.98 19.43
N CYS A 292 -5.82 15.72 18.92
CA CYS A 292 -6.24 14.42 18.37
C CYS A 292 -7.14 14.55 17.12
N PRO A 293 -6.68 15.23 16.04
CA PRO A 293 -7.49 15.50 14.84
C PRO A 293 -7.58 14.29 13.90
N LEU A 294 -8.12 13.16 14.39
CA LEU A 294 -8.29 11.90 13.65
C LEU A 294 -9.67 11.83 12.95
N THR A 295 -9.97 10.71 12.29
CA THR A 295 -11.34 10.38 11.89
C THR A 295 -12.25 10.20 13.11
N ASP A 296 -13.56 10.37 12.94
CA ASP A 296 -14.57 10.36 14.00
C ASP A 296 -14.38 11.44 15.10
N THR A 297 -13.60 12.49 14.82
CA THR A 297 -13.39 13.60 15.76
C THR A 297 -14.57 14.57 15.71
N PRO A 298 -15.16 14.97 16.84
CA PRO A 298 -16.28 15.92 16.87
C PRO A 298 -16.02 17.24 16.14
N VAL A 299 -17.00 17.69 15.37
CA VAL A 299 -16.91 18.91 14.56
C VAL A 299 -17.95 19.96 14.97
N ILE A 300 -17.67 21.22 14.64
CA ILE A 300 -18.59 22.35 14.80
C ILE A 300 -19.40 22.55 13.51
N SER A 301 -18.74 22.41 12.36
CA SER A 301 -19.30 22.65 11.04
C SER A 301 -18.38 22.08 9.96
N GLY A 302 -18.77 22.23 8.69
CA GLY A 302 -17.84 22.17 7.56
C GLY A 302 -16.67 23.17 7.71
N GLY A 303 -15.56 22.85 7.05
CA GLY A 303 -14.36 23.68 6.91
C GLY A 303 -14.65 25.04 6.27
N SER A 304 -13.71 25.98 6.36
CA SER A 304 -13.85 27.27 5.67
C SER A 304 -13.76 27.11 4.16
N ASP A 305 -14.34 28.08 3.45
CA ASP A 305 -14.30 28.17 2.00
C ASP A 305 -12.86 28.11 1.46
N GLY A 306 -12.64 27.28 0.44
CA GLY A 306 -11.41 27.31 -0.33
C GLY A 306 -11.22 28.65 -1.07
N LYS A 307 -9.97 29.03 -1.29
CA LYS A 307 -9.59 30.29 -1.96
C LYS A 307 -10.17 30.40 -3.38
N TYR A 308 -10.25 29.29 -4.08
CA TYR A 308 -10.66 29.16 -5.48
C TYR A 308 -12.03 28.49 -5.61
N SER A 309 -12.31 27.43 -4.84
CA SER A 309 -13.61 26.77 -4.82
C SER A 309 -14.71 27.68 -4.25
N ARG A 310 -14.37 28.50 -3.24
CA ARG A 310 -15.30 29.42 -2.55
C ARG A 310 -16.54 28.70 -1.98
N GLU A 311 -16.35 27.48 -1.49
CA GLU A 311 -17.41 26.65 -0.93
C GLU A 311 -17.00 26.10 0.45
N ALA A 312 -17.82 26.36 1.47
CA ALA A 312 -17.60 25.85 2.82
C ALA A 312 -17.71 24.33 2.87
N GLY A 313 -16.89 23.68 3.69
CA GLY A 313 -16.90 22.22 3.85
C GLY A 313 -16.33 21.44 2.66
N PHE A 314 -15.66 22.13 1.74
CA PHE A 314 -15.17 21.60 0.49
C PHE A 314 -13.77 22.15 0.18
N LEU A 315 -12.87 21.31 -0.33
CA LEU A 315 -11.60 21.75 -0.90
C LEU A 315 -11.28 20.94 -2.15
N THR A 316 -10.90 21.61 -3.25
CA THR A 316 -10.37 20.91 -4.43
C THR A 316 -9.06 20.18 -4.11
N TYR A 317 -8.66 19.22 -4.93
CA TYR A 317 -7.37 18.54 -4.78
C TYR A 317 -6.23 19.56 -4.81
N PHE A 318 -6.26 20.50 -5.76
CA PHE A 318 -5.21 21.51 -5.88
C PHE A 318 -5.17 22.50 -4.69
N GLU A 319 -6.30 22.81 -4.06
CA GLU A 319 -6.31 23.61 -2.82
C GLU A 319 -5.78 22.83 -1.63
N THR A 320 -6.12 21.55 -1.54
CA THR A 320 -5.66 20.67 -0.46
C THR A 320 -4.16 20.45 -0.55
N CYS A 321 -3.64 20.07 -1.72
CA CYS A 321 -2.20 19.92 -1.95
C CYS A 321 -1.48 21.26 -1.72
N GLU A 322 -2.03 22.40 -2.14
CA GLU A 322 -1.38 23.70 -1.91
C GLU A 322 -1.27 24.00 -0.41
N LYS A 323 -2.32 23.69 0.38
CA LYS A 323 -2.31 23.87 1.83
C LYS A 323 -1.27 22.99 2.52
N ILE A 324 -1.16 21.72 2.13
CA ILE A 324 -0.15 20.82 2.70
C ILE A 324 1.26 21.29 2.29
N LEU A 325 1.48 21.79 1.05
CA LEU A 325 2.81 22.24 0.59
C LEU A 325 3.25 23.56 1.23
N LYS A 326 2.31 24.50 1.44
CA LYS A 326 2.64 25.91 1.72
C LYS A 326 2.21 26.41 3.09
N ASN A 327 1.22 25.78 3.73
CA ASN A 327 0.52 26.35 4.89
C ASN A 327 0.58 25.43 6.13
N ASP A 328 1.61 24.58 6.22
CA ASP A 328 1.85 23.70 7.36
C ASP A 328 0.64 22.83 7.75
N TRP A 329 -0.10 22.30 6.76
CA TRP A 329 -1.09 21.25 7.03
C TRP A 329 -0.39 19.90 7.16
N LYS A 330 -0.79 19.10 8.14
CA LYS A 330 -0.25 17.77 8.37
C LYS A 330 -1.06 16.73 7.60
N TYR A 331 -0.37 15.99 6.73
CA TYR A 331 -0.90 14.85 5.99
C TYR A 331 -0.86 13.57 6.84
N ILE A 332 -1.91 12.77 6.78
CA ILE A 332 -1.99 11.44 7.39
C ILE A 332 -2.62 10.48 6.38
N TRP A 333 -2.05 9.29 6.25
CA TRP A 333 -2.64 8.20 5.48
C TRP A 333 -3.43 7.26 6.38
N ASN A 334 -4.67 6.93 5.99
CA ASN A 334 -5.50 5.94 6.67
C ASN A 334 -5.31 4.57 6.01
N GLU A 335 -4.65 3.64 6.71
CA GLU A 335 -4.32 2.32 6.16
C GLU A 335 -5.52 1.38 6.04
N GLU A 336 -6.55 1.49 6.88
CA GLU A 336 -7.75 0.65 6.80
C GLU A 336 -8.62 1.08 5.62
N GLN A 337 -8.86 2.39 5.49
CA GLN A 337 -9.77 2.95 4.49
C GLN A 337 -9.09 3.26 3.15
N LYS A 338 -7.75 3.17 3.08
CA LYS A 338 -6.90 3.41 1.91
C LYS A 338 -7.10 4.79 1.27
N VAL A 339 -7.18 5.81 2.11
CA VAL A 339 -7.34 7.23 1.70
C VAL A 339 -6.59 8.16 2.66
N PRO A 340 -6.16 9.35 2.22
CA PRO A 340 -5.56 10.33 3.10
C PRO A 340 -6.59 11.24 3.79
N PHE A 341 -6.13 11.87 4.87
CA PHE A 341 -6.70 13.13 5.36
C PHE A 341 -5.57 14.11 5.70
N ALA A 342 -5.91 15.39 5.81
CA ALA A 342 -4.99 16.42 6.26
C ALA A 342 -5.66 17.41 7.21
N TYR A 343 -4.88 18.07 8.07
CA TYR A 343 -5.42 19.06 8.99
C TYR A 343 -4.43 20.21 9.27
N SER A 344 -4.95 21.38 9.65
CA SER A 344 -4.14 22.57 9.95
C SER A 344 -3.38 22.46 11.28
N ASN A 345 -2.15 22.97 11.36
CA ASN A 345 -1.39 23.06 12.62
C ASN A 345 -1.96 24.08 13.64
N GLU A 346 -1.70 23.86 14.93
CA GLU A 346 -2.24 24.66 16.05
C GLU A 346 -1.72 26.11 16.14
N ILE A 347 -0.61 26.50 15.50
CA ILE A 347 0.01 27.82 15.75
C ILE A 347 0.62 28.45 14.51
N THR A 348 -0.17 29.29 13.82
CA THR A 348 0.31 30.56 13.21
C THR A 348 -0.83 31.58 13.08
N THR A 349 -1.50 31.96 14.15
CA THR A 349 -1.98 33.34 14.36
C THR A 349 -2.47 33.47 15.78
N SER A 350 -2.30 34.66 16.35
CA SER A 350 -2.72 35.10 17.67
C SER A 350 -4.26 35.22 17.79
N SER A 351 -5.00 34.19 17.36
CA SER A 351 -6.48 34.15 17.35
C SER A 351 -6.96 32.69 17.45
N ALA A 352 -7.91 32.42 18.33
CA ALA A 352 -8.51 31.11 18.64
C ALA A 352 -9.32 30.49 17.47
N ALA A 353 -8.68 30.19 16.33
CA ALA A 353 -9.33 29.52 15.20
C ALA A 353 -9.36 27.99 15.40
N PRO A 354 -10.49 27.30 15.10
CA PRO A 354 -10.57 25.85 15.19
C PRO A 354 -9.65 25.18 14.16
N ILE A 355 -9.14 23.99 14.48
CA ILE A 355 -8.41 23.15 13.50
C ILE A 355 -9.35 22.82 12.35
N GLU A 356 -8.85 22.99 11.12
CA GLU A 356 -9.51 22.50 9.92
C GLU A 356 -8.98 21.11 9.56
N TRP A 357 -9.86 20.22 9.13
CA TRP A 357 -9.58 18.84 8.73
C TRP A 357 -10.19 18.59 7.35
N VAL A 358 -9.54 17.82 6.48
CA VAL A 358 -10.06 17.44 5.16
C VAL A 358 -9.75 15.98 4.84
N GLY A 359 -10.78 15.21 4.48
CA GLY A 359 -10.67 13.86 3.95
C GLY A 359 -10.80 13.93 2.43
N PHE A 360 -9.77 13.49 1.71
CA PHE A 360 -9.66 13.71 0.26
C PHE A 360 -9.05 12.50 -0.45
N ASP A 361 -9.01 12.53 -1.78
CA ASP A 361 -8.22 11.60 -2.59
C ASP A 361 -6.92 12.27 -3.06
N ASP A 362 -5.83 11.51 -3.07
CA ASP A 362 -4.57 11.88 -3.68
C ASP A 362 -4.14 10.86 -4.74
N VAL A 363 -2.97 11.07 -5.34
CA VAL A 363 -2.42 10.13 -6.33
C VAL A 363 -2.36 8.70 -5.78
N LYS A 364 -1.97 8.54 -4.50
CA LYS A 364 -1.84 7.22 -3.85
C LYS A 364 -3.19 6.54 -3.68
N SER A 365 -4.23 7.22 -3.20
CA SER A 365 -5.57 6.60 -3.08
C SER A 365 -6.20 6.30 -4.43
N ILE A 366 -5.90 7.11 -5.45
CA ILE A 366 -6.37 6.89 -6.82
C ILE A 366 -5.71 5.67 -7.46
N GLU A 367 -4.40 5.45 -7.24
CA GLU A 367 -3.71 4.22 -7.67
C GLU A 367 -4.43 2.97 -7.11
N VAL A 368 -4.67 2.95 -5.79
CA VAL A 368 -5.33 1.82 -5.12
C VAL A 368 -6.77 1.64 -5.63
N LYS A 369 -7.51 2.72 -5.88
CA LYS A 369 -8.87 2.65 -6.46
C LYS A 369 -8.85 2.16 -7.90
N VAL A 370 -7.85 2.50 -8.70
CA VAL A 370 -7.72 2.00 -10.06
C VAL A 370 -7.33 0.52 -10.08
N GLU A 371 -6.47 0.07 -9.18
CA GLU A 371 -6.22 -1.35 -8.97
C GLU A 371 -7.51 -2.09 -8.56
N TYR A 372 -8.34 -1.47 -7.72
CA TYR A 372 -9.64 -2.00 -7.35
C TYR A 372 -10.58 -2.15 -8.57
N ILE A 373 -10.61 -1.16 -9.48
CA ILE A 373 -11.36 -1.20 -10.76
C ILE A 373 -10.91 -2.42 -11.58
N ILE A 374 -9.60 -2.61 -11.74
CA ILE A 374 -9.02 -3.71 -12.52
C ILE A 374 -9.35 -5.06 -11.87
N LYS A 375 -9.13 -5.19 -10.55
CA LYS A 375 -9.38 -6.41 -9.78
C LYS A 375 -10.83 -6.87 -9.87
N HIS A 376 -11.79 -5.95 -9.83
CA HIS A 376 -13.22 -6.24 -9.91
C HIS A 376 -13.77 -6.23 -11.33
N LYS A 377 -12.90 -6.08 -12.34
CA LYS A 377 -13.26 -6.09 -13.78
C LYS A 377 -14.35 -5.05 -14.12
N LEU A 378 -14.30 -3.90 -13.44
CA LEU A 378 -15.26 -2.82 -13.67
C LEU A 378 -15.08 -2.24 -15.07
N GLY A 379 -16.07 -1.50 -15.55
CA GLY A 379 -16.08 -0.84 -16.86
C GLY A 379 -15.09 0.31 -17.02
N GLY A 380 -14.55 0.85 -15.92
CA GLY A 380 -13.58 1.94 -15.91
C GLY A 380 -13.69 2.86 -14.70
N GLY A 381 -13.10 4.07 -14.81
CA GLY A 381 -13.13 5.12 -13.80
C GLY A 381 -13.77 6.41 -14.31
N MET A 382 -14.50 7.11 -13.43
CA MET A 382 -15.16 8.38 -13.66
C MET A 382 -14.59 9.43 -12.71
N LEU A 383 -14.12 10.57 -13.22
CA LEU A 383 -13.53 11.63 -12.40
C LEU A 383 -14.50 12.81 -12.25
N TRP A 384 -14.82 13.13 -11.00
CA TRP A 384 -15.46 14.38 -10.60
C TRP A 384 -14.48 15.29 -9.83
N SER A 385 -14.05 16.42 -10.38
CA SER A 385 -14.17 16.84 -11.78
C SER A 385 -12.84 17.39 -12.30
N LEU A 386 -12.72 17.54 -13.63
CA LEU A 386 -11.49 17.93 -14.32
C LEU A 386 -10.84 19.21 -13.77
N ASP A 387 -11.70 20.18 -13.46
CA ASP A 387 -11.32 21.52 -13.00
C ASP A 387 -10.87 21.58 -11.53
N MET A 388 -10.97 20.47 -10.80
CA MET A 388 -10.57 20.35 -9.39
C MET A 388 -9.25 19.58 -9.19
N ASP A 389 -8.77 18.91 -10.24
CA ASP A 389 -7.40 18.41 -10.34
C ASP A 389 -6.42 19.58 -10.60
N ASP A 390 -5.11 19.35 -10.45
CA ASP A 390 -4.10 20.38 -10.78
C ASP A 390 -3.87 20.45 -12.30
N PHE A 391 -4.88 20.95 -13.03
CA PHE A 391 -4.86 21.04 -14.48
C PHE A 391 -3.76 21.97 -15.03
N THR A 392 -3.30 22.93 -14.24
CA THR A 392 -2.21 23.84 -14.61
C THR A 392 -0.84 23.23 -14.32
N GLY A 393 -0.76 22.31 -13.35
CA GLY A 393 0.46 21.72 -12.83
C GLY A 393 1.27 22.67 -11.95
N THR A 394 0.64 23.71 -11.41
CA THR A 394 1.32 24.79 -10.67
C THR A 394 1.02 24.81 -9.18
N PHE A 395 0.08 24.00 -8.71
CA PHE A 395 -0.36 24.00 -7.32
C PHE A 395 0.36 22.91 -6.50
N CYS A 396 0.45 21.69 -7.05
CA CYS A 396 0.86 20.49 -6.31
C CYS A 396 2.31 20.05 -6.57
N ASN A 397 3.02 20.65 -7.53
CA ASN A 397 4.35 20.18 -7.99
C ASN A 397 4.36 18.73 -8.51
N GLN A 398 3.24 18.24 -9.05
CA GLN A 398 3.06 16.86 -9.54
C GLN A 398 2.79 16.78 -11.05
N GLY A 399 3.04 17.86 -11.79
CA GLY A 399 2.69 17.96 -13.20
C GLY A 399 1.22 18.29 -13.41
N LYS A 400 0.78 18.32 -14.67
CA LYS A 400 -0.60 18.63 -15.04
C LYS A 400 -1.50 17.42 -14.85
N TYR A 401 -2.68 17.65 -14.29
CA TYR A 401 -3.69 16.62 -14.06
C TYR A 401 -3.12 15.38 -13.33
N PRO A 402 -2.49 15.52 -12.16
CA PRO A 402 -1.87 14.38 -11.48
C PRO A 402 -2.87 13.26 -11.21
N ILE A 403 -4.10 13.56 -10.78
CA ILE A 403 -5.11 12.54 -10.51
C ILE A 403 -5.54 11.83 -11.82
N LEU A 404 -5.93 12.60 -12.84
CA LEU A 404 -6.43 12.03 -14.07
C LEU A 404 -5.33 11.32 -14.88
N THR A 405 -4.10 11.83 -14.87
CA THR A 405 -2.96 11.19 -15.55
C THR A 405 -2.70 9.82 -14.96
N THR A 406 -2.75 9.68 -13.62
CA THR A 406 -2.63 8.39 -12.94
C THR A 406 -3.72 7.42 -13.39
N VAL A 407 -4.98 7.85 -13.43
CA VAL A 407 -6.09 7.02 -13.93
C VAL A 407 -5.86 6.59 -15.38
N ASN A 408 -5.45 7.52 -16.24
CA ASN A 408 -5.23 7.26 -17.66
C ASN A 408 -4.11 6.25 -17.90
N VAL A 409 -2.97 6.41 -17.23
CA VAL A 409 -1.82 5.53 -17.41
C VAL A 409 -2.12 4.11 -16.92
N LEU A 410 -2.78 3.97 -15.77
CA LEU A 410 -3.07 2.65 -15.19
C LEU A 410 -4.17 1.88 -15.95
N LEU A 411 -5.21 2.58 -16.44
CA LEU A 411 -6.32 1.93 -17.17
C LEU A 411 -6.04 1.76 -18.67
N ASN A 412 -4.95 2.32 -19.21
CA ASN A 412 -4.63 2.20 -20.64
C ASN A 412 -3.50 1.18 -20.89
N PRO A 413 -3.82 -0.05 -21.32
CA PRO A 413 -2.81 -1.09 -21.55
C PRO A 413 -1.78 -0.73 -22.62
N LYS A 414 -2.09 0.21 -23.54
CA LYS A 414 -1.16 0.70 -24.57
C LYS A 414 -0.13 1.70 -24.05
N LEU A 415 -0.37 2.29 -22.89
CA LEU A 415 0.54 3.18 -22.18
C LEU A 415 1.36 2.43 -21.12
N LYS A 416 1.36 1.08 -21.12
CA LYS A 416 2.23 0.24 -20.28
C LYS A 416 3.72 0.42 -20.66
N ARG A 417 4.31 1.54 -20.21
CA ARG A 417 5.73 1.83 -19.90
C ARG A 417 5.93 3.35 -19.65
N PRO A 418 7.01 3.71 -18.94
CA PRO A 418 7.00 4.13 -17.52
C PRO A 418 6.18 5.41 -17.28
N MET A 419 5.55 5.52 -16.11
CA MET A 419 4.90 6.76 -15.67
C MET A 419 5.92 7.92 -15.59
N PRO A 420 5.52 9.16 -15.88
CA PRO A 420 6.25 10.34 -15.44
C PRO A 420 6.26 10.39 -13.91
N ASP A 421 7.42 10.64 -13.29
CA ASP A 421 7.60 10.77 -11.85
C ASP A 421 6.62 11.78 -11.25
N ALA A 422 5.51 11.31 -10.69
CA ALA A 422 4.70 12.09 -9.77
C ALA A 422 5.43 12.10 -8.43
N LYS A 423 6.31 13.09 -8.24
CA LYS A 423 6.93 13.38 -6.94
C LYS A 423 5.87 13.48 -5.85
N ILE A 424 5.82 12.50 -4.96
CA ILE A 424 5.09 12.61 -3.69
C ILE A 424 6.08 13.20 -2.68
N LEU A 425 6.13 14.54 -2.61
CA LEU A 425 6.85 15.26 -1.56
C LEU A 425 5.90 15.51 -0.39
N TRP A 426 5.84 14.61 0.58
CA TRP A 426 5.25 14.90 1.90
C TRP A 426 6.18 14.44 3.02
N ASN A 427 7.03 15.37 3.46
CA ASN A 427 7.89 15.24 4.64
C ASN A 427 7.04 14.99 5.90
N THR A 428 7.31 13.92 6.63
CA THR A 428 6.74 13.62 7.95
C THR A 428 7.49 14.30 9.11
N GLU A 429 8.50 15.12 8.82
CA GLU A 429 9.29 15.80 9.86
C GLU A 429 8.80 17.23 10.11
N ASN A 430 7.95 17.40 11.13
CA ASN A 430 7.95 18.58 11.99
C ASN A 430 7.17 18.29 13.28
N ALA A 431 7.79 17.50 14.16
CA ALA A 431 7.49 17.51 15.59
C ALA A 431 8.81 17.70 16.35
N LYS A 432 9.37 18.92 16.28
CA LYS A 432 10.43 19.31 17.21
C LYS A 432 9.82 19.53 18.59
N LEU A 433 9.88 18.50 19.43
CA LEU A 433 9.80 18.66 20.89
C LEU A 433 10.97 19.56 21.31
N SER A 434 10.65 20.69 21.92
CA SER A 434 11.64 21.60 22.49
C SER A 434 11.76 21.35 24.00
N ASN A 435 13.03 21.36 24.45
CA ASN A 435 13.58 21.27 25.81
C ASN A 435 13.79 19.88 26.48
N PRO A 436 15.06 19.46 26.72
CA PRO A 436 15.43 18.18 27.35
C PRO A 436 15.81 18.28 28.83
N ASP A 437 15.19 19.16 29.62
CA ASP A 437 15.53 19.34 31.04
C ASP A 437 14.30 19.14 31.95
N GLU A 438 13.73 17.94 31.97
CA GLU A 438 13.01 17.37 33.12
C GLU A 438 12.99 15.84 32.98
N PRO A 439 13.33 15.06 34.02
CA PRO A 439 13.45 13.61 33.90
C PRO A 439 12.06 12.98 33.74
N ILE A 440 11.76 12.47 32.54
CA ILE A 440 10.65 11.54 32.35
C ILE A 440 11.04 10.23 33.05
N GLN A 441 10.42 9.98 34.21
CA GLN A 441 10.40 8.64 34.80
C GLN A 441 9.59 7.73 33.87
N GLU A 442 10.28 6.93 33.06
CA GLU A 442 9.72 5.71 32.51
C GLU A 442 9.41 4.76 33.68
N SER A 443 8.13 4.69 34.05
CA SER A 443 7.64 3.60 34.88
C SER A 443 7.47 2.37 33.99
N SER A 444 8.50 1.53 33.99
CA SER A 444 8.47 0.18 33.45
C SER A 444 7.45 -0.66 34.24
N LEU A 445 6.38 -1.10 33.56
CA LEU A 445 5.45 -2.09 34.09
C LEU A 445 6.11 -3.48 34.01
N PHE A 446 6.82 -3.85 35.08
CA PHE A 446 7.17 -5.24 35.36
C PHE A 446 5.95 -5.97 35.93
N ILE A 447 5.45 -6.99 35.22
CA ILE A 447 4.52 -7.97 35.80
C ILE A 447 5.37 -9.14 36.32
N ASN A 448 5.51 -9.23 37.64
CA ASN A 448 6.03 -10.43 38.29
C ASN A 448 4.95 -11.52 38.25
N ASP A 449 5.26 -12.63 37.58
CA ASP A 449 4.49 -13.87 37.66
C ASP A 449 4.52 -14.42 39.09
N THR A 450 3.37 -14.30 39.77
CA THR A 450 3.01 -15.23 40.84
C THR A 450 1.62 -15.76 40.55
N GLU A 451 1.54 -17.07 40.31
CA GLU A 451 0.33 -17.83 40.09
C GLU A 451 -0.76 -17.49 41.12
N LYS A 452 -1.79 -16.78 40.67
CA LYS A 452 -3.15 -16.95 41.17
C LYS A 452 -4.08 -17.05 39.98
N LYS A 453 -4.78 -18.20 39.90
CA LYS A 453 -5.97 -18.41 39.06
C LYS A 453 -6.81 -17.13 39.00
N LEU A 454 -6.72 -16.39 37.90
CA LEU A 454 -7.67 -15.33 37.57
C LEU A 454 -8.72 -15.92 36.65
N SER A 455 -9.73 -16.52 37.28
CA SER A 455 -11.06 -16.66 36.70
C SER A 455 -11.83 -15.36 36.97
N SER A 456 -11.45 -14.26 36.33
CA SER A 456 -12.24 -13.02 36.25
C SER A 456 -11.42 -11.93 35.52
N THR A 457 -12.09 -11.22 34.62
CA THR A 457 -11.70 -9.98 33.95
C THR A 457 -10.72 -9.08 34.75
N GLY A 458 -9.64 -8.62 34.09
CA GLY A 458 -8.66 -7.67 34.64
C GLY A 458 -8.55 -6.41 33.79
N PHE A 459 -8.40 -5.24 34.44
CA PHE A 459 -8.35 -3.91 33.82
C PHE A 459 -7.03 -3.21 34.14
N TYR A 460 -6.47 -2.46 33.17
CA TYR A 460 -5.30 -1.58 33.35
C TYR A 460 -5.49 -0.26 32.58
N SER A 461 -5.03 0.86 33.17
CA SER A 461 -5.07 2.21 32.55
C SER A 461 -3.74 2.94 32.70
N SER A 462 -3.18 3.47 31.61
CA SER A 462 -2.15 4.53 31.64
C SER A 462 -2.14 5.32 30.33
N ASN A 463 -1.96 6.64 30.39
CA ASN A 463 -1.74 7.53 29.23
C ASN A 463 -2.67 7.29 28.04
N ASN A 464 -3.99 7.39 28.28
CA ASN A 464 -5.03 7.42 27.23
C ASN A 464 -5.17 6.10 26.46
N VAL A 465 -4.59 5.03 27.01
CA VAL A 465 -4.64 3.67 26.49
C VAL A 465 -5.24 2.76 27.57
N PHE A 466 -6.31 2.05 27.21
CA PHE A 466 -6.98 1.10 28.10
C PHE A 466 -6.81 -0.33 27.57
N GLY A 467 -6.52 -1.28 28.47
CA GLY A 467 -6.40 -2.70 28.15
C GLY A 467 -7.51 -3.52 28.82
N LEU A 468 -8.27 -4.27 28.04
CA LEU A 468 -9.19 -5.30 28.55
C LEU A 468 -8.69 -6.68 28.12
N ILE A 469 -8.63 -7.62 29.07
CA ILE A 469 -8.35 -9.04 28.77
C ILE A 469 -9.66 -9.81 28.91
N GLN A 470 -10.21 -10.25 27.77
CA GLN A 470 -11.33 -11.18 27.69
C GLN A 470 -10.96 -12.33 26.75
N ASN A 471 -11.22 -13.58 27.17
CA ASN A 471 -10.91 -14.78 26.37
C ASN A 471 -9.46 -14.86 25.84
N LYS A 472 -8.48 -14.38 26.63
CA LYS A 472 -7.05 -14.34 26.27
C LYS A 472 -6.70 -13.40 25.09
N VAL A 473 -7.59 -12.50 24.71
CA VAL A 473 -7.32 -11.43 23.75
C VAL A 473 -7.14 -10.13 24.52
N LEU A 474 -6.02 -9.43 24.31
CA LEU A 474 -5.80 -8.08 24.80
C LEU A 474 -6.42 -7.09 23.80
N GLN A 475 -7.46 -6.39 24.21
CA GLN A 475 -8.03 -5.28 23.44
C GLN A 475 -7.48 -3.97 23.97
N VAL A 476 -6.85 -3.19 23.09
CA VAL A 476 -6.20 -1.92 23.41
C VAL A 476 -7.02 -0.77 22.83
N TYR A 477 -7.58 0.08 23.68
CA TYR A 477 -8.43 1.21 23.28
C TYR A 477 -7.65 2.52 23.40
N LYS A 478 -7.68 3.37 22.36
CA LYS A 478 -7.17 4.75 22.40
C LYS A 478 -8.33 5.72 22.20
N PHE A 479 -8.57 6.61 23.16
CA PHE A 479 -9.63 7.61 23.10
C PHE A 479 -9.03 9.02 22.96
N CYS A 480 -9.66 9.90 22.18
CA CYS A 480 -9.34 11.32 22.19
C CYS A 480 -9.88 11.94 23.51
N GLU A 481 -9.03 12.56 24.30
CA GLU A 481 -9.37 13.15 25.59
C GLU A 481 -9.49 14.68 25.52
N CYS A 482 -10.44 15.27 26.26
CA CYS A 482 -10.51 16.71 26.45
C CYS A 482 -9.56 17.15 27.57
N LYS A 483 -8.86 18.28 27.38
CA LYS A 483 -7.77 18.78 28.23
C LYS A 483 -8.08 18.91 29.74
N ASN A 484 -9.35 18.88 30.17
CA ASN A 484 -9.80 19.06 31.56
C ASN A 484 -11.06 18.23 31.94
N GLY A 485 -11.17 16.98 31.46
CA GLY A 485 -12.30 16.10 31.77
C GLY A 485 -12.22 15.39 33.14
N THR A 486 -13.36 15.08 33.74
CA THR A 486 -13.47 14.11 34.85
C THR A 486 -13.96 12.76 34.33
N HIS A 487 -13.28 11.69 34.74
CA HIS A 487 -13.50 10.34 34.23
C HIS A 487 -14.32 9.54 35.24
N LYS A 488 -15.39 8.89 34.79
CA LYS A 488 -16.17 7.95 35.60
C LYS A 488 -16.28 6.62 34.89
N ILE A 489 -15.93 5.57 35.61
CA ILE A 489 -16.04 4.18 35.18
C ILE A 489 -17.02 3.48 36.10
N SER A 490 -18.01 2.77 35.54
CA SER A 490 -18.83 1.84 36.33
C SER A 490 -19.03 0.53 35.60
N THR A 491 -19.19 -0.54 36.38
CA THR A 491 -19.44 -1.90 35.91
C THR A 491 -20.75 -2.42 36.48
N ASP A 492 -21.52 -3.10 35.63
CA ASP A 492 -22.70 -3.89 36.04
C ASP A 492 -22.69 -5.20 35.24
N GLY A 493 -22.20 -6.28 35.86
CA GLY A 493 -21.98 -7.56 35.18
C GLY A 493 -20.96 -7.48 34.04
N ASP A 494 -21.31 -7.99 32.86
CA ASP A 494 -20.49 -7.91 31.63
C ASP A 494 -20.53 -6.53 30.93
N LYS A 495 -21.24 -5.56 31.53
CA LYS A 495 -21.40 -4.21 30.97
C LYS A 495 -20.39 -3.25 31.59
N PHE A 496 -19.60 -2.61 30.75
CA PHE A 496 -18.72 -1.50 31.12
C PHE A 496 -19.32 -0.17 30.66
N SER A 497 -19.18 0.86 31.49
CA SER A 497 -19.49 2.25 31.13
C SER A 497 -18.30 3.17 31.40
N TYR A 498 -18.00 4.01 30.41
CA TYR A 498 -17.01 5.08 30.50
C TYR A 498 -17.70 6.41 30.20
N THR A 499 -17.52 7.37 31.10
CA THR A 499 -18.04 8.73 30.96
C THR A 499 -16.91 9.72 31.14
N VAL A 500 -16.73 10.59 30.15
CA VAL A 500 -15.88 11.77 30.24
C VAL A 500 -16.79 12.98 30.41
N ASP A 501 -16.72 13.62 31.57
CA ASP A 501 -17.42 14.86 31.86
C ASP A 501 -16.42 16.02 31.73
N CYS A 502 -16.40 16.65 30.55
CA CYS A 502 -15.60 17.84 30.31
C CYS A 502 -16.28 18.99 31.05
N ASN A 503 -15.68 19.48 32.15
CA ASN A 503 -16.19 20.62 32.93
C ASN A 503 -16.16 21.91 32.10
N ILE A 504 -17.12 22.09 31.20
CA ILE A 504 -17.25 23.27 30.35
C ILE A 504 -17.95 24.36 31.18
N LYS A 505 -17.20 25.34 31.69
CA LYS A 505 -17.80 26.60 32.15
C LYS A 505 -18.18 27.44 30.93
N GLN A 506 -19.43 27.37 30.51
CA GLN A 506 -19.96 28.37 29.57
C GLN A 506 -20.09 29.71 30.29
N VAL A 507 -19.30 30.69 29.86
CA VAL A 507 -19.42 32.08 30.29
C VAL A 507 -20.32 32.79 29.30
N PHE A 508 -21.50 33.23 29.73
CA PHE A 508 -22.34 34.14 28.96
C PHE A 508 -22.08 35.58 29.45
N GLN A 509 -21.94 36.51 28.50
CA GLN A 509 -22.18 37.92 28.76
C GLN A 509 -23.66 38.20 28.47
N ASP A 510 -24.35 38.84 29.41
CA ASP A 510 -25.67 39.39 29.11
C ASP A 510 -25.55 40.64 28.23
N GLY A 511 -26.69 41.13 27.72
CA GLY A 511 -26.77 42.31 26.85
C GLY A 511 -26.31 43.62 27.50
N GLU A 512 -25.82 43.60 28.73
CA GLU A 512 -25.22 44.74 29.44
C GLU A 512 -23.73 44.52 29.77
N GLY A 513 -23.12 43.42 29.30
CA GLY A 513 -21.69 43.16 29.42
C GLY A 513 -21.24 42.64 30.79
N LYS A 514 -22.15 42.13 31.63
CA LYS A 514 -21.77 41.48 32.90
C LYS A 514 -21.60 39.97 32.73
N THR A 515 -20.50 39.47 33.29
CA THR A 515 -20.17 38.04 33.36
C THR A 515 -21.07 37.36 34.39
N VAL A 516 -21.94 36.44 33.96
CA VAL A 516 -22.74 35.61 34.87
C VAL A 516 -22.24 34.17 34.82
N THR A 517 -21.84 33.62 35.98
CA THR A 517 -21.55 32.20 36.16
C THR A 517 -22.78 31.50 36.74
N LYS A 518 -23.37 30.56 35.99
CA LYS A 518 -24.44 29.67 36.51
C LYS A 518 -23.87 28.29 36.80
N SER A 519 -24.14 27.77 38.01
CA SER A 519 -23.96 26.36 38.36
C SER A 519 -25.14 25.54 37.85
N PRO A 520 -24.94 24.33 37.30
CA PRO A 520 -26.00 23.55 36.67
C PRO A 520 -26.76 22.71 37.71
N ASP A 521 -27.87 23.24 38.23
CA ASP A 521 -28.95 22.43 38.81
C ASP A 521 -30.27 22.78 38.10
N GLY A 522 -30.77 21.89 37.24
CA GLY A 522 -32.09 22.00 36.57
C GLY A 522 -32.06 21.95 35.04
N PRO A 523 -33.11 21.41 34.38
CA PRO A 523 -32.98 20.41 33.33
C PRO A 523 -32.81 21.03 31.94
N ASN A 524 -31.58 21.00 31.40
CA ASN A 524 -31.29 20.91 29.97
C ASN A 524 -29.79 20.56 29.78
N ALA A 525 -29.57 19.28 29.47
CA ALA A 525 -28.41 18.58 28.90
C ALA A 525 -26.99 19.20 29.01
N THR A 526 -26.20 18.69 29.95
CA THR A 526 -24.76 18.40 29.76
C THR A 526 -24.61 17.25 28.74
N PRO A 527 -23.58 17.22 27.88
CA PRO A 527 -23.28 16.03 27.09
C PRO A 527 -22.74 14.94 28.02
N LYS A 528 -23.62 14.08 28.54
CA LYS A 528 -23.23 12.82 29.15
C LYS A 528 -22.93 11.81 28.04
N ILE A 529 -21.67 11.40 27.90
CA ILE A 529 -21.32 10.18 27.16
C ILE A 529 -21.45 9.02 28.16
N THR A 530 -22.49 8.20 28.02
CA THR A 530 -22.64 6.94 28.76
C THR A 530 -22.61 5.79 27.77
N GLY A 531 -21.60 4.92 27.85
CA GLY A 531 -21.61 3.62 27.17
C GLY A 531 -22.15 2.53 28.10
N THR A 532 -22.92 1.56 27.60
CA THR A 532 -23.25 0.32 28.33
C THR A 532 -23.23 -0.83 27.34
N GLY A 533 -22.44 -1.88 27.56
CA GLY A 533 -22.42 -3.05 26.67
C GLY A 533 -23.11 -4.26 27.29
N SER A 534 -24.23 -4.76 26.73
CA SER A 534 -24.60 -6.19 26.88
C SER A 534 -24.91 -6.74 25.51
N GLU A 535 -24.72 -8.05 25.33
CA GLU A 535 -25.25 -8.81 24.19
C GLU A 535 -26.78 -8.64 24.08
N ASN A 536 -27.21 -7.61 23.36
CA ASN A 536 -28.28 -7.65 22.39
C ASN A 536 -28.35 -6.33 21.62
N LYS A 537 -28.51 -6.47 20.30
CA LYS A 537 -28.79 -5.50 19.23
C LYS A 537 -29.00 -4.03 19.65
N ASN A 538 -28.26 -3.18 18.93
CA ASN A 538 -28.39 -1.73 18.77
C ASN A 538 -27.65 -0.85 19.79
N ASN A 539 -26.76 -0.01 19.21
CA ASN A 539 -26.18 1.25 19.67
C ASN A 539 -24.73 1.29 20.23
N ILE A 540 -23.84 1.77 19.35
CA ILE A 540 -22.73 2.76 19.46
C ILE A 540 -21.62 2.55 20.53
N TRP A 541 -20.34 2.53 20.13
CA TRP A 541 -19.28 3.57 20.32
C TRP A 541 -17.90 3.07 19.86
N ALA A 542 -17.13 3.98 19.24
CA ALA A 542 -15.87 3.78 18.54
C ALA A 542 -14.76 3.14 19.40
N ILE A 543 -14.03 2.22 18.78
CA ILE A 543 -12.86 1.50 19.32
C ILE A 543 -11.80 1.56 18.19
N PHE A 544 -10.52 1.34 18.49
CA PHE A 544 -9.52 0.90 17.51
C PHE A 544 -9.13 -0.50 17.97
N ASN A 545 -9.06 -1.47 17.08
CA ASN A 545 -8.66 -2.83 17.45
C ASN A 545 -7.85 -3.39 16.29
N ILE A 546 -6.62 -3.77 16.60
CA ILE A 546 -5.76 -4.52 15.70
C ILE A 546 -6.12 -5.98 15.97
N ASN A 547 -6.92 -6.62 15.10
CA ASN A 547 -6.94 -8.08 15.01
C ASN A 547 -7.45 -8.54 13.63
N SER A 548 -6.51 -9.13 12.89
CA SER A 548 -6.76 -9.96 11.72
C SER A 548 -7.45 -11.25 12.15
N ALA A 549 -8.71 -11.42 11.77
CA ALA A 549 -9.39 -12.71 11.81
C ALA A 549 -9.74 -13.13 10.38
N SER A 550 -8.91 -14.01 9.82
CA SER A 550 -9.28 -14.79 8.63
C SER A 550 -10.10 -15.99 9.07
N THR A 551 -11.29 -16.11 8.50
CA THR A 551 -12.16 -17.29 8.64
C THR A 551 -11.61 -18.42 7.75
N VAL A 552 -11.19 -19.51 8.39
CA VAL A 552 -10.91 -20.79 7.73
C VAL A 552 -12.24 -21.52 7.54
N SER A 553 -12.55 -21.92 6.31
CA SER A 553 -13.71 -22.75 5.99
C SER A 553 -13.52 -24.18 6.51
N ASP A 554 -14.46 -24.63 7.33
CA ASP A 554 -14.66 -26.03 7.71
C ASP A 554 -14.93 -26.91 6.48
N ASN A 555 -14.12 -27.96 6.29
CA ASN A 555 -14.53 -29.31 5.89
C ASN A 555 -13.31 -30.21 5.63
N ALA A 556 -12.89 -30.98 6.64
CA ALA A 556 -12.37 -32.34 6.46
C ALA A 556 -12.44 -33.11 7.78
N LEU A 557 -13.09 -34.26 7.73
CA LEU A 557 -13.45 -35.16 8.83
C LEU A 557 -12.24 -35.72 9.62
N MET A 558 -12.40 -35.71 10.96
CA MET A 558 -11.96 -36.64 12.05
C MET A 558 -11.37 -38.03 11.67
N PRO A 559 -10.77 -38.85 12.59
CA PRO A 559 -10.38 -38.67 14.01
C PRO A 559 -8.98 -39.26 14.39
N ASN A 560 -8.40 -38.86 15.53
CA ASN A 560 -8.07 -39.76 16.66
C ASN A 560 -7.08 -39.17 17.67
N LEU A 561 -7.42 -39.43 18.93
CA LEU A 561 -6.74 -39.13 20.18
C LEU A 561 -5.25 -39.51 20.20
N PHE A 562 -4.43 -38.62 20.77
CA PHE A 562 -3.37 -39.04 21.70
C PHE A 562 -3.43 -38.21 22.97
N TYR A 563 -3.82 -38.87 24.06
CA TYR A 563 -3.59 -38.45 25.44
C TYR A 563 -2.08 -38.53 25.71
N TYR A 564 -1.47 -37.46 26.25
CA TYR A 564 -0.30 -37.59 27.13
C TYR A 564 -0.50 -36.72 28.38
N PRO A 565 -0.12 -37.22 29.57
CA PRO A 565 -0.47 -36.65 30.86
C PRO A 565 0.53 -35.57 31.30
N ASN A 566 0.05 -34.71 32.20
CA ASN A 566 0.81 -33.79 33.05
C ASN A 566 2.28 -34.16 33.24
N TYR A 567 3.18 -33.27 32.80
CA TYR A 567 4.51 -33.14 33.37
C TYR A 567 4.84 -31.66 33.57
N ASN A 568 5.09 -31.30 34.83
CA ASN A 568 5.64 -30.02 35.24
C ASN A 568 7.02 -29.81 34.60
N GLY A 569 7.22 -28.64 34.00
CA GLY A 569 8.51 -28.17 33.51
C GLY A 569 8.33 -26.94 32.62
N LEU A 570 8.61 -25.77 33.17
CA LEU A 570 8.76 -24.53 32.40
C LEU A 570 9.86 -24.75 31.35
N VAL A 571 9.50 -24.64 30.07
CA VAL A 571 10.44 -24.53 28.95
C VAL A 571 9.99 -23.31 28.16
N GLU A 572 10.82 -22.27 28.13
CA GLU A 572 10.70 -21.17 27.16
C GLU A 572 10.61 -21.79 25.76
N GLU A 573 9.51 -21.51 25.06
CA GLU A 573 9.35 -21.97 23.69
C GLU A 573 10.26 -21.11 22.80
N GLN A 574 11.51 -21.55 22.58
CA GLN A 574 12.45 -20.88 21.68
C GLN A 574 11.77 -20.61 20.33
N SER A 575 11.82 -19.35 19.88
CA SER A 575 11.24 -18.96 18.60
C SER A 575 11.75 -19.85 17.47
N ARG A 576 10.83 -20.37 16.66
CA ARG A 576 11.13 -21.36 15.60
C ARG A 576 11.94 -20.78 14.43
N PHE A 577 12.13 -19.46 14.38
CA PHE A 577 12.77 -18.76 13.28
C PHE A 577 14.28 -18.66 13.49
N LYS A 578 15.05 -18.86 12.42
CA LYS A 578 16.50 -18.63 12.44
C LYS A 578 16.79 -17.16 12.15
N ILE A 579 17.46 -16.49 13.08
CA ILE A 579 18.13 -15.21 12.83
C ILE A 579 19.61 -15.51 12.56
N VAL A 580 20.03 -15.33 11.30
CA VAL A 580 21.39 -15.67 10.84
C VAL A 580 22.19 -14.39 10.63
N CYS A 581 23.26 -14.23 11.40
CA CYS A 581 24.06 -13.01 11.36
C CYS A 581 25.40 -13.26 10.67
N TYR A 582 25.68 -12.51 9.61
CA TYR A 582 26.97 -12.59 8.91
C TYR A 582 27.97 -11.59 9.47
N LEU A 583 29.22 -12.01 9.57
CA LEU A 583 30.36 -11.13 9.90
C LEU A 583 31.45 -11.28 8.86
N ASN A 584 31.89 -10.15 8.28
CA ASN A 584 32.91 -10.13 7.25
C ASN A 584 34.31 -9.87 7.81
N SER A 585 35.33 -10.66 7.44
CA SER A 585 36.73 -10.46 7.88
C SER A 585 37.31 -9.05 7.68
N LEU A 586 36.72 -8.23 6.80
CA LEU A 586 37.17 -6.87 6.49
C LEU A 586 36.94 -5.86 7.62
N PHE A 587 36.14 -6.17 8.64
CA PHE A 587 35.93 -5.24 9.75
C PHE A 587 37.22 -4.85 10.47
N ARG A 588 38.25 -5.73 10.49
CA ARG A 588 39.53 -5.45 11.15
C ARG A 588 40.35 -4.38 10.44
N SER A 589 40.17 -4.21 9.13
CA SER A 589 40.85 -3.17 8.37
C SER A 589 40.19 -1.79 8.48
N ARG A 590 39.02 -1.68 9.12
CA ARG A 590 38.39 -0.39 9.38
C ARG A 590 39.11 0.30 10.54
N GLU A 591 39.34 1.59 10.40
CA GLU A 591 40.02 2.40 11.42
C GLU A 591 39.01 3.03 12.41
N ASN A 592 39.48 3.27 13.64
CA ASN A 592 38.78 4.06 14.66
C ASN A 592 37.36 3.53 14.99
N LEU A 593 36.35 4.40 14.93
CA LEU A 593 34.97 4.14 15.35
C LEU A 593 34.25 3.07 14.52
N ALA A 594 34.79 2.71 13.35
CA ALA A 594 34.22 1.68 12.47
C ALA A 594 34.81 0.28 12.69
N GLN A 595 35.61 0.08 13.74
CA GLN A 595 36.16 -1.23 14.09
C GLN A 595 35.29 -1.94 15.14
N ILE A 596 34.55 -2.96 14.72
CA ILE A 596 33.75 -3.80 15.64
C ILE A 596 34.66 -4.59 16.59
N ARG A 597 34.32 -4.61 17.88
CA ARG A 597 35.09 -5.29 18.93
C ARG A 597 34.37 -6.57 19.37
N PHE A 598 35.07 -7.40 20.13
CA PHE A 598 34.50 -8.67 20.58
C PHE A 598 33.27 -8.46 21.48
N GLU A 599 33.28 -7.44 22.33
CA GLU A 599 32.15 -7.10 23.20
C GLU A 599 30.90 -6.72 22.40
N ASP A 600 31.08 -6.12 21.22
CA ASP A 600 29.98 -5.80 20.32
C ASP A 600 29.43 -7.09 19.67
N LEU A 601 30.29 -8.08 19.38
CA LEU A 601 29.87 -9.40 18.87
C LEU A 601 29.12 -10.24 19.91
N VAL A 602 29.50 -10.12 21.19
CA VAL A 602 28.81 -10.76 22.32
C VAL A 602 27.36 -10.27 22.38
N LEU A 603 27.14 -8.94 22.26
CA LEU A 603 25.80 -8.36 22.21
C LEU A 603 25.00 -8.86 21.01
N ALA A 604 25.57 -8.84 19.81
CA ALA A 604 24.90 -9.37 18.63
C ALA A 604 24.52 -10.85 18.79
N ALA A 605 25.38 -11.66 19.44
CA ALA A 605 25.14 -13.09 19.66
C ALA A 605 23.95 -13.39 20.59
N GLU A 606 23.45 -12.43 21.36
CA GLU A 606 22.20 -12.56 22.12
C GLU A 606 20.98 -12.56 21.19
N SER A 607 21.08 -11.85 20.08
CA SER A 607 20.01 -11.66 19.10
C SER A 607 20.08 -12.62 17.90
N CYS A 608 21.17 -13.38 17.78
CA CYS A 608 21.40 -14.31 16.67
C CYS A 608 21.19 -15.77 17.11
N THR A 609 20.53 -16.56 16.26
CA THR A 609 20.49 -18.04 16.40
C THR A 609 21.71 -18.70 15.77
N HIS A 610 22.18 -18.12 14.67
CA HIS A 610 23.32 -18.63 13.91
C HIS A 610 24.24 -17.45 13.58
N PHE A 611 25.53 -17.71 13.63
CA PHE A 611 26.56 -16.75 13.29
C PHE A 611 27.40 -17.33 12.16
N ILE A 612 27.54 -16.61 11.04
CA ILE A 612 28.30 -17.09 9.88
C ILE A 612 29.47 -16.16 9.62
N PHE A 613 30.68 -16.68 9.81
CA PHE A 613 31.90 -15.94 9.48
C PHE A 613 32.19 -16.03 7.97
N SER A 614 32.25 -14.89 7.29
CA SER A 614 32.58 -14.77 5.87
C SER A 614 33.96 -14.11 5.71
N SER A 615 34.99 -14.77 5.17
CA SER A 615 34.99 -16.11 4.56
C SER A 615 36.34 -16.79 4.64
N ALA A 616 36.34 -18.11 4.56
CA ALA A 616 37.50 -18.92 4.17
C ALA A 616 37.45 -19.20 2.66
N LYS A 617 38.55 -19.68 2.07
CA LYS A 617 38.63 -19.95 0.63
C LYS A 617 39.07 -21.39 0.35
N ILE A 618 38.74 -21.88 -0.84
CA ILE A 618 39.30 -23.13 -1.35
C ILE A 618 40.75 -22.87 -1.74
N CYS A 619 41.67 -23.76 -1.37
CA CYS A 619 43.08 -23.64 -1.73
C CYS A 619 43.23 -23.53 -3.26
N PRO A 620 43.80 -22.44 -3.80
CA PRO A 620 43.81 -22.18 -5.24
C PRO A 620 44.80 -23.06 -6.01
N ASP A 621 45.71 -23.76 -5.32
CA ASP A 621 46.72 -24.61 -5.95
C ASP A 621 46.31 -26.08 -5.95
N GLU A 622 45.75 -26.56 -4.83
CA GLU A 622 45.40 -27.97 -4.62
C GLU A 622 43.91 -28.27 -4.83
N TYR A 623 43.04 -27.25 -4.68
CA TYR A 623 41.57 -27.33 -4.80
C TYR A 623 40.89 -28.34 -3.87
N ASP A 624 41.57 -28.82 -2.84
CA ASP A 624 41.14 -29.99 -2.06
C ASP A 624 41.03 -29.72 -0.56
N LYS A 625 41.22 -28.47 -0.13
CA LYS A 625 41.15 -28.05 1.28
C LYS A 625 40.68 -26.61 1.43
N ILE A 626 40.10 -26.33 2.59
CA ILE A 626 39.76 -24.97 3.03
C ILE A 626 41.00 -24.35 3.65
N VAL A 627 41.32 -23.12 3.28
CA VAL A 627 42.39 -22.32 3.88
C VAL A 627 41.85 -20.96 4.34
N PRO A 628 42.44 -20.37 5.38
CA PRO A 628 42.13 -18.99 5.76
C PRO A 628 42.31 -18.05 4.57
N ARG A 629 41.48 -17.01 4.46
CA ARG A 629 41.59 -16.03 3.38
C ARG A 629 42.86 -15.20 3.55
N ASN A 630 43.09 -14.75 4.78
CA ASN A 630 44.29 -14.04 5.26
C ASN A 630 44.94 -14.79 6.43
N SER A 631 46.24 -14.57 6.65
CA SER A 631 46.99 -15.19 7.76
C SER A 631 46.38 -14.88 9.13
N HIS A 632 45.87 -13.66 9.31
CA HIS A 632 45.30 -13.17 10.58
C HIS A 632 43.85 -13.61 10.82
N ASP A 633 43.17 -14.26 9.86
CA ASP A 633 41.80 -14.73 10.06
C ASP A 633 41.72 -15.91 11.04
N THR A 634 42.83 -16.60 11.27
CA THR A 634 42.88 -17.72 12.21
C THR A 634 42.55 -17.32 13.64
N ASP A 635 43.02 -16.15 14.09
CA ASP A 635 42.67 -15.58 15.39
C ASP A 635 41.17 -15.20 15.45
N LEU A 636 40.62 -14.73 14.33
CA LEU A 636 39.20 -14.37 14.23
C LEU A 636 38.28 -15.59 14.30
N TYR A 637 38.69 -16.72 13.73
CA TYR A 637 37.91 -17.96 13.83
C TYR A 637 37.76 -18.41 15.27
N GLN A 638 38.85 -18.32 16.05
CA GLN A 638 38.81 -18.65 17.46
C GLN A 638 37.91 -17.66 18.22
N LEU A 639 38.10 -16.36 17.98
CA LEU A 639 37.29 -15.31 18.61
C LEU A 639 35.78 -15.50 18.37
N VAL A 640 35.37 -15.76 17.13
CA VAL A 640 33.94 -15.88 16.80
C VAL A 640 33.35 -17.19 17.31
N THR A 641 34.13 -18.27 17.38
CA THR A 641 33.65 -19.53 17.97
C THR A 641 33.62 -19.53 19.49
N GLU A 642 34.32 -18.58 20.15
CA GLU A 642 34.19 -18.31 21.58
C GLU A 642 32.84 -17.69 21.96
N LEU A 643 32.06 -17.15 21.00
CA LEU A 643 30.68 -16.71 21.25
C LEU A 643 29.80 -17.84 21.80
N LYS A 644 30.13 -19.10 21.50
CA LYS A 644 29.44 -20.29 22.03
C LYS A 644 29.63 -20.47 23.54
N ASN A 645 30.66 -19.86 24.12
CA ASN A 645 30.86 -19.85 25.56
C ASN A 645 29.90 -18.87 26.25
N VAL A 646 29.50 -17.80 25.54
CA VAL A 646 28.56 -16.79 26.03
C VAL A 646 27.12 -17.24 25.79
N ASN A 647 26.81 -17.69 24.57
CA ASN A 647 25.52 -18.24 24.19
C ASN A 647 25.69 -19.70 23.73
N PRO A 648 25.51 -20.70 24.61
CA PRO A 648 25.69 -22.11 24.26
C PRO A 648 24.73 -22.64 23.19
N THR A 649 23.64 -21.91 22.91
CA THR A 649 22.63 -22.31 21.93
C THR A 649 22.96 -21.86 20.51
N ILE A 650 23.80 -20.82 20.36
CA ILE A 650 24.19 -20.27 19.06
C ILE A 650 24.95 -21.30 18.23
N LYS A 651 24.72 -21.29 16.91
CA LYS A 651 25.45 -22.11 15.95
C LYS A 651 26.39 -21.26 15.13
N VAL A 652 27.69 -21.54 15.20
CA VAL A 652 28.71 -20.76 14.49
C VAL A 652 29.23 -21.55 13.28
N LEU A 653 29.00 -21.02 12.08
CA LEU A 653 29.42 -21.62 10.82
C LEU A 653 30.52 -20.79 10.15
N ILE A 654 31.30 -21.43 9.29
CA ILE A 654 32.26 -20.78 8.40
C ILE A 654 31.73 -20.82 6.97
N SER A 655 31.72 -19.68 6.28
CA SER A 655 31.39 -19.61 4.86
C SER A 655 32.64 -19.80 4.00
N VAL A 656 32.55 -20.67 3.00
CA VAL A 656 33.63 -20.96 2.07
C VAL A 656 33.28 -20.52 0.65
N GLY A 657 34.19 -19.75 0.08
CA GLY A 657 34.03 -19.10 -1.22
C GLY A 657 33.50 -17.67 -1.07
N SER A 658 33.74 -16.85 -2.10
CA SER A 658 33.11 -15.55 -2.31
C SER A 658 33.38 -15.07 -3.73
N TYR A 659 32.72 -14.00 -4.16
CA TYR A 659 33.01 -13.34 -5.44
C TYR A 659 34.49 -12.98 -5.62
N LYS A 660 35.23 -12.73 -4.53
CA LYS A 660 36.65 -12.39 -4.54
C LYS A 660 37.58 -13.57 -4.88
N ASP A 661 37.11 -14.79 -4.73
CA ASP A 661 37.91 -16.01 -5.02
C ASP A 661 37.84 -16.41 -6.50
N GLY A 662 36.94 -15.79 -7.27
CA GLY A 662 36.55 -16.27 -8.58
C GLY A 662 35.86 -17.64 -8.53
N THR A 663 35.48 -18.12 -9.71
CA THR A 663 34.69 -19.36 -9.86
C THR A 663 35.56 -20.61 -10.05
N MET A 664 36.83 -20.45 -10.43
CA MET A 664 37.69 -21.57 -10.79
C MET A 664 38.02 -22.53 -9.64
N PRO A 665 38.33 -22.07 -8.41
CA PRO A 665 38.67 -23.00 -7.32
C PRO A 665 37.54 -23.98 -6.99
N ILE A 666 36.28 -23.50 -7.00
CA ILE A 666 35.12 -24.34 -6.69
C ILE A 666 34.76 -25.29 -7.84
N ILE A 667 34.96 -24.86 -9.09
CA ILE A 667 34.84 -25.70 -10.29
C ILE A 667 35.89 -26.82 -10.26
N LYS A 668 37.17 -26.49 -10.05
CA LYS A 668 38.27 -27.46 -10.03
C LYS A 668 38.15 -28.45 -8.88
N MET A 669 37.69 -27.99 -7.72
CA MET A 669 37.39 -28.86 -6.59
C MET A 669 36.30 -29.88 -6.95
N THR A 670 35.26 -29.46 -7.68
CA THR A 670 34.12 -30.31 -8.01
C THR A 670 34.29 -31.17 -9.24
N GLU A 671 35.23 -30.90 -10.14
CA GLU A 671 35.52 -31.74 -11.31
C GLU A 671 36.12 -33.11 -10.91
N SER A 672 37.09 -33.11 -9.99
CA SER A 672 37.84 -34.30 -9.60
C SER A 672 37.17 -35.06 -8.45
N PHE A 673 37.02 -36.38 -8.59
CA PHE A 673 36.56 -37.21 -7.47
C PHE A 673 37.53 -37.16 -6.27
N LEU A 674 38.83 -37.15 -6.54
CA LEU A 674 39.84 -37.09 -5.49
C LEU A 674 39.78 -35.74 -4.76
N ASN A 675 39.68 -34.63 -5.50
CA ASN A 675 39.60 -33.29 -4.91
C ASN A 675 38.33 -33.12 -4.07
N ARG A 676 37.15 -33.53 -4.58
CA ARG A 676 35.91 -33.52 -3.78
C ARG A 676 36.05 -34.33 -2.49
N LYS A 677 36.61 -35.54 -2.57
CA LYS A 677 36.79 -36.42 -1.40
C LYS A 677 37.73 -35.81 -0.37
N ASN A 678 38.87 -35.28 -0.83
CA ASN A 678 39.84 -34.61 0.01
C ASN A 678 39.25 -33.33 0.62
N PHE A 679 38.53 -32.53 -0.17
CA PHE A 679 37.83 -31.33 0.30
C PHE A 679 36.88 -31.65 1.44
N ILE A 680 36.04 -32.67 1.30
CA ILE A 680 35.12 -33.10 2.36
C ILE A 680 35.90 -33.50 3.62
N ARG A 681 36.94 -34.32 3.48
CA ARG A 681 37.78 -34.75 4.62
C ARG A 681 38.44 -33.56 5.30
N ASN A 682 39.04 -32.66 4.53
CA ASN A 682 39.76 -31.50 5.03
C ASN A 682 38.81 -30.46 5.62
N SER A 683 37.56 -30.37 5.13
CA SER A 683 36.54 -29.52 5.74
C SER A 683 36.19 -29.97 7.16
N ILE A 684 36.02 -31.28 7.39
CA ILE A 684 35.79 -31.82 8.74
C ILE A 684 36.97 -31.50 9.67
N LEU A 685 38.21 -31.63 9.17
CA LEU A 685 39.40 -31.29 9.95
C LEU A 685 39.46 -29.79 10.27
N PHE A 686 39.11 -28.93 9.32
CA PHE A 686 39.06 -27.49 9.50
C PHE A 686 38.02 -27.07 10.53
N LEU A 687 36.78 -27.57 10.41
CA LEU A 687 35.69 -27.29 11.34
C LEU A 687 36.05 -27.71 12.77
N LYS A 688 36.64 -28.90 12.93
CA LYS A 688 37.12 -29.37 14.24
C LYS A 688 38.25 -28.52 14.79
N LYS A 689 39.23 -28.17 13.95
CA LYS A 689 40.40 -27.39 14.37
C LYS A 689 40.00 -26.05 14.96
N TYR A 690 39.02 -25.38 14.35
CA TYR A 690 38.59 -24.04 14.76
C TYR A 690 37.23 -24.04 15.47
N ASN A 691 36.72 -25.19 15.91
CA ASN A 691 35.47 -25.31 16.68
C ASN A 691 34.23 -24.71 15.99
N PHE A 692 34.08 -24.85 14.67
CA PHE A 692 32.85 -24.47 13.97
C PHE A 692 31.80 -25.58 14.04
N ASP A 693 30.52 -25.19 14.12
CA ASP A 693 29.37 -26.11 14.15
C ASP A 693 28.92 -26.53 12.75
N GLY A 694 29.44 -25.89 11.69
CA GLY A 694 29.07 -26.23 10.33
C GLY A 694 29.75 -25.40 9.25
N LEU A 695 29.41 -25.72 8.01
CA LEU A 695 29.95 -25.12 6.80
C LEU A 695 28.82 -24.50 6.00
N GLU A 696 29.03 -23.27 5.53
CA GLU A 696 28.22 -22.67 4.47
C GLU A 696 28.97 -22.72 3.13
N LEU A 697 28.27 -23.14 2.08
CA LEU A 697 28.78 -23.06 0.71
C LEU A 697 28.23 -21.81 0.02
N ASN A 698 29.12 -20.95 -0.48
CA ASN A 698 28.74 -19.83 -1.33
C ASN A 698 28.86 -20.26 -2.82
N TRP A 699 27.76 -20.77 -3.38
CA TRP A 699 27.72 -21.29 -4.76
C TRP A 699 26.96 -20.33 -5.68
N ASN A 700 27.61 -19.24 -6.11
CA ASN A 700 27.00 -18.19 -6.93
C ASN A 700 27.75 -17.98 -8.26
N LEU A 701 28.04 -19.08 -8.97
CA LEU A 701 28.90 -19.08 -10.17
C LEU A 701 28.48 -18.06 -11.24
N ARG A 702 27.18 -17.99 -11.56
CA ARG A 702 26.65 -17.09 -12.59
C ARG A 702 26.55 -15.64 -12.15
N ASN A 703 26.42 -15.35 -10.86
CA ASN A 703 26.48 -13.97 -10.36
C ASN A 703 27.94 -13.48 -10.39
N ILE A 704 28.90 -14.35 -10.03
CA ILE A 704 30.32 -13.99 -9.92
C ILE A 704 30.99 -13.83 -11.29
N ASP A 705 30.64 -14.66 -12.28
CA ASP A 705 31.32 -14.68 -13.58
C ASP A 705 30.35 -14.99 -14.73
N SER A 706 29.33 -14.12 -14.86
CA SER A 706 28.21 -14.25 -15.80
C SER A 706 28.64 -14.33 -17.27
N ASN A 707 29.82 -13.81 -17.61
CA ASN A 707 30.34 -13.75 -18.97
C ASN A 707 31.30 -14.89 -19.33
N ASN A 708 31.59 -15.81 -18.42
CA ASN A 708 32.53 -16.89 -18.67
C ASN A 708 31.93 -17.99 -19.55
N ASP A 709 32.48 -18.16 -20.75
CA ASP A 709 32.04 -19.16 -21.74
C ASP A 709 32.13 -20.59 -21.21
N TYR A 710 33.08 -20.89 -20.33
CA TYR A 710 33.17 -22.21 -19.69
C TYR A 710 31.97 -22.49 -18.81
N ILE A 711 31.57 -21.51 -17.97
CA ILE A 711 30.41 -21.63 -17.10
C ILE A 711 29.14 -21.76 -17.92
N LYS A 712 28.95 -20.90 -18.93
CA LYS A 712 27.79 -20.96 -19.84
C LYS A 712 27.68 -22.32 -20.52
N SER A 713 28.79 -22.85 -21.02
CA SER A 713 28.82 -24.13 -21.76
C SER A 713 28.64 -25.35 -20.85
N ASN A 714 28.98 -25.26 -19.55
CA ASN A 714 28.98 -26.38 -18.62
C ASN A 714 27.95 -26.26 -17.48
N ILE A 715 27.03 -25.29 -17.54
CA ILE A 715 26.15 -24.96 -16.41
C ILE A 715 25.33 -26.16 -15.90
N LEU A 716 24.84 -27.03 -16.80
CA LEU A 716 24.11 -28.24 -16.42
C LEU A 716 24.97 -29.28 -15.68
N ILE A 717 26.26 -29.35 -16.02
CA ILE A 717 27.22 -30.24 -15.35
C ILE A 717 27.55 -29.67 -13.97
N LEU A 718 27.83 -28.37 -13.89
CA LEU A 718 28.13 -27.65 -12.65
C LEU A 718 26.96 -27.72 -11.66
N LYS A 719 25.73 -27.54 -12.16
CA LYS A 719 24.48 -27.73 -11.42
C LYS A 719 24.40 -29.10 -10.73
N LYS A 720 24.68 -30.19 -11.48
CA LYS A 720 24.71 -31.55 -10.93
C LYS A 720 25.87 -31.78 -9.97
N GLN A 721 27.01 -31.15 -10.23
CA GLN A 721 28.17 -31.23 -9.36
C GLN A 721 27.91 -30.59 -7.99
N PHE A 722 27.16 -29.47 -7.94
CA PHE A 722 26.72 -28.85 -6.70
C PHE A 722 25.86 -29.81 -5.87
N SER A 723 24.80 -30.38 -6.47
CA SER A 723 23.93 -31.35 -5.81
C SER A 723 24.70 -32.57 -5.28
N LYS A 724 25.66 -33.06 -6.08
CA LYS A 724 26.52 -34.19 -5.71
C LYS A 724 27.43 -33.84 -4.53
N LEU A 725 28.06 -32.67 -4.57
CA LEU A 725 28.91 -32.17 -3.49
C LEU A 725 28.11 -32.03 -2.19
N ALA A 726 26.97 -31.33 -2.23
CA ALA A 726 26.11 -31.12 -1.07
C ALA A 726 25.67 -32.46 -0.44
N SER A 727 25.25 -33.42 -1.27
CA SER A 727 24.89 -34.77 -0.83
C SER A 727 26.05 -35.51 -0.15
N GLN A 728 27.27 -35.37 -0.68
CA GLN A 728 28.46 -36.02 -0.11
C GLN A 728 28.93 -35.35 1.19
N ILE A 729 28.87 -34.02 1.27
CA ILE A 729 29.17 -33.28 2.51
C ILE A 729 28.16 -33.65 3.58
N LYS A 730 26.85 -33.58 3.30
CA LYS A 730 25.81 -33.89 4.29
C LYS A 730 26.00 -35.28 4.89
N ARG A 731 26.22 -36.31 4.06
CA ARG A 731 26.51 -37.67 4.54
C ARG A 731 27.76 -37.74 5.43
N ALA A 732 28.81 -37.00 5.08
CA ALA A 732 30.05 -36.99 5.84
C ALA A 732 29.95 -36.19 7.15
N PHE A 733 29.02 -35.24 7.24
CA PHE A 733 28.82 -34.36 8.39
C PHE A 733 27.94 -34.97 9.49
N VAL A 734 27.03 -35.89 9.13
CA VAL A 734 26.12 -36.57 10.08
C VAL A 734 26.84 -37.15 11.32
N PRO A 735 27.96 -37.89 11.21
CA PRO A 735 28.63 -38.45 12.39
C PRO A 735 29.23 -37.42 13.36
N PHE A 736 29.38 -36.17 12.91
CA PHE A 736 29.96 -35.08 13.69
C PHE A 736 28.92 -34.05 14.11
N ASN A 737 27.64 -34.26 13.75
CA ASN A 737 26.57 -33.31 13.97
C ASN A 737 26.85 -31.91 13.40
N PHE A 738 27.58 -31.84 12.28
CA PHE A 738 27.87 -30.58 11.61
C PHE A 738 26.70 -30.13 10.73
N LEU A 739 26.42 -28.84 10.77
CA LEU A 739 25.43 -28.19 9.91
C LEU A 739 26.02 -27.93 8.51
N LEU A 740 25.15 -27.99 7.51
CA LEU A 740 25.44 -27.62 6.14
C LEU A 740 24.39 -26.61 5.67
N SER A 741 24.84 -25.39 5.38
CA SER A 741 24.01 -24.36 4.75
C SER A 741 24.58 -23.93 3.39
N ALA A 742 23.81 -23.16 2.65
CA ALA A 742 24.31 -22.48 1.46
C ALA A 742 23.71 -21.08 1.32
N MET A 743 24.54 -20.17 0.82
CA MET A 743 24.10 -18.89 0.27
C MET A 743 23.86 -19.09 -1.24
N VAL A 744 22.65 -18.78 -1.69
CA VAL A 744 22.17 -19.08 -3.05
C VAL A 744 21.52 -17.84 -3.67
N SER A 745 21.53 -17.75 -5.00
CA SER A 745 20.98 -16.59 -5.71
C SER A 745 19.47 -16.45 -5.54
N GLY A 746 19.03 -15.23 -5.23
CA GLY A 746 17.62 -14.82 -5.27
C GLY A 746 17.09 -14.56 -6.68
N ILE A 747 17.95 -14.41 -7.69
CA ILE A 747 17.53 -14.15 -9.06
C ILE A 747 16.99 -15.43 -9.69
N ASN A 748 15.71 -15.45 -10.06
CA ASN A 748 14.99 -16.65 -10.52
C ASN A 748 15.70 -17.38 -11.67
N GLU A 749 16.16 -16.66 -12.69
CA GLU A 749 16.86 -17.24 -13.85
C GLU A 749 18.19 -17.87 -13.46
N VAL A 750 18.94 -17.21 -12.58
CA VAL A 750 20.21 -17.75 -12.07
C VAL A 750 19.97 -18.96 -11.20
N ALA A 751 18.95 -18.92 -10.34
CA ALA A 751 18.57 -20.03 -9.48
C ALA A 751 18.14 -21.25 -10.30
N GLN A 752 17.33 -21.05 -11.35
CA GLN A 752 16.91 -22.08 -12.28
C GLN A 752 18.10 -22.80 -12.92
N ASP A 753 19.12 -22.04 -13.34
CA ASP A 753 20.26 -22.60 -14.05
C ASP A 753 21.33 -23.17 -13.13
N SER A 754 21.45 -22.65 -11.91
CA SER A 754 22.54 -23.02 -10.98
C SER A 754 22.20 -24.18 -10.05
N TYR A 755 20.91 -24.46 -9.77
CA TYR A 755 20.53 -25.37 -8.67
C TYR A 755 19.44 -26.39 -9.04
N GLU A 756 19.61 -27.65 -8.63
CA GLU A 756 18.51 -28.63 -8.60
C GLU A 756 17.70 -28.44 -7.31
N ILE A 757 16.93 -27.34 -7.24
CA ILE A 757 16.25 -26.83 -6.03
C ILE A 757 15.58 -27.94 -5.19
N LYS A 758 14.71 -28.74 -5.81
CA LYS A 758 14.03 -29.86 -5.15
C LYS A 758 14.99 -30.94 -4.63
N GLN A 759 16.12 -31.18 -5.29
CA GLN A 759 17.08 -32.19 -4.88
C GLN A 759 17.95 -31.71 -3.73
N ILE A 760 18.42 -30.47 -3.79
CA ILE A 760 19.33 -29.90 -2.78
C ILE A 760 18.63 -29.65 -1.44
N SER A 761 17.31 -29.50 -1.42
CA SER A 761 16.52 -29.33 -0.19
C SER A 761 16.67 -30.48 0.83
N GLY A 762 17.01 -31.69 0.34
CA GLY A 762 17.29 -32.85 1.17
C GLY A 762 18.68 -32.86 1.80
N TYR A 763 19.59 -31.96 1.38
CA TYR A 763 20.99 -31.97 1.82
C TYR A 763 21.34 -30.80 2.75
N PHE A 764 20.72 -29.64 2.54
CA PHE A 764 20.95 -28.46 3.36
C PHE A 764 20.03 -28.43 4.59
N ASP A 765 20.58 -27.96 5.71
CA ASP A 765 19.83 -27.67 6.94
C ASP A 765 18.99 -26.40 6.76
N PHE A 766 19.53 -25.40 6.07
CA PHE A 766 18.83 -24.24 5.54
C PHE A 766 19.60 -23.61 4.37
N VAL A 767 18.93 -22.78 3.57
CA VAL A 767 19.59 -21.93 2.57
C VAL A 767 19.16 -20.48 2.77
N THR A 768 20.11 -19.57 2.55
CA THR A 768 19.89 -18.13 2.58
C THR A 768 19.81 -17.62 1.15
N LEU A 769 18.68 -17.01 0.79
CA LEU A 769 18.53 -16.35 -0.49
C LEU A 769 19.22 -14.98 -0.47
N MET A 770 20.15 -14.75 -1.40
CA MET A 770 20.67 -13.43 -1.71
C MET A 770 19.62 -12.65 -2.51
N ASN A 771 18.63 -12.09 -1.81
CA ASN A 771 17.57 -11.28 -2.40
C ASN A 771 17.92 -9.80 -2.44
N TYR A 772 19.20 -9.49 -2.52
CA TYR A 772 19.76 -8.15 -2.59
C TYR A 772 20.80 -8.09 -3.71
N ASP A 773 21.20 -6.89 -4.11
CA ASP A 773 22.04 -6.68 -5.29
C ASP A 773 21.45 -7.29 -6.57
N PHE A 774 20.12 -7.27 -6.72
CA PHE A 774 19.46 -7.80 -7.93
C PHE A 774 19.97 -7.16 -9.24
N TYR A 775 20.52 -5.95 -9.14
CA TYR A 775 20.93 -5.12 -10.26
C TYR A 775 22.43 -4.84 -10.27
N GLU A 776 23.26 -5.84 -9.91
CA GLU A 776 24.70 -5.70 -9.62
C GLU A 776 25.62 -5.26 -10.80
N ILE A 777 25.09 -4.64 -11.87
CA ILE A 777 25.90 -3.95 -12.88
C ILE A 777 25.28 -2.58 -13.24
N PRO A 778 25.65 -1.50 -12.53
CA PRO A 778 25.06 -0.16 -12.71
C PRO A 778 25.38 0.51 -14.05
N LEU A 779 26.38 0.04 -14.80
CA LEU A 779 26.69 0.61 -16.13
C LEU A 779 25.76 0.11 -17.24
N ILE A 780 24.90 -0.88 -16.96
CA ILE A 780 23.87 -1.34 -17.90
C ILE A 780 22.55 -0.61 -17.64
N LEU A 781 22.22 -0.35 -16.37
CA LEU A 781 21.03 0.41 -15.99
C LEU A 781 21.34 1.90 -15.99
N LYS A 782 20.72 2.62 -16.92
CA LYS A 782 20.91 4.07 -17.03
C LYS A 782 20.17 4.87 -15.94
N TYR A 783 19.57 4.20 -14.95
CA TYR A 783 18.70 4.79 -13.93
C TYR A 783 18.77 4.06 -12.58
N GLY A 784 18.53 4.78 -11.49
CA GLY A 784 18.53 4.27 -10.12
C GLY A 784 17.29 3.42 -9.82
N VAL A 785 17.51 2.23 -9.27
CA VAL A 785 16.49 1.28 -8.80
C VAL A 785 16.90 0.72 -7.44
N HIS A 786 15.92 0.36 -6.61
CA HIS A 786 16.22 -0.29 -5.34
C HIS A 786 16.81 -1.69 -5.58
N HIS A 787 17.84 -2.06 -4.82
CA HIS A 787 18.60 -3.29 -5.07
C HIS A 787 18.14 -4.50 -4.24
N ASN A 788 17.24 -4.29 -3.27
CA ASN A 788 16.55 -5.32 -2.47
C ASN A 788 15.07 -4.98 -2.18
N PRO A 789 14.19 -4.84 -3.18
CA PRO A 789 12.79 -4.53 -2.93
C PRO A 789 12.02 -5.76 -2.41
N LEU A 790 11.14 -5.58 -1.41
CA LEU A 790 10.32 -6.68 -0.87
C LEU A 790 9.27 -7.14 -1.91
N TYR A 791 8.58 -6.17 -2.51
CA TYR A 791 7.64 -6.36 -3.62
C TYR A 791 8.15 -5.64 -4.87
N SER A 792 7.61 -5.93 -6.04
CA SER A 792 7.97 -5.21 -7.27
C SER A 792 6.76 -5.10 -8.20
N THR A 793 6.68 -3.98 -8.92
CA THR A 793 5.67 -3.72 -9.95
C THR A 793 6.02 -4.38 -11.29
N ASP A 794 7.28 -4.77 -11.49
CA ASP A 794 7.75 -5.57 -12.61
C ASP A 794 7.88 -7.03 -12.15
N THR A 795 7.09 -7.92 -12.75
CA THR A 795 6.74 -9.27 -12.24
C THR A 795 7.89 -10.27 -12.05
N GLN A 796 9.17 -9.87 -12.12
CA GLN A 796 10.29 -10.81 -12.16
C GLN A 796 11.31 -10.70 -11.02
N ILE A 797 11.51 -9.54 -10.37
CA ILE A 797 12.64 -9.34 -9.44
C ILE A 797 12.19 -8.63 -8.15
N SER A 798 12.08 -9.39 -7.06
CA SER A 798 11.81 -8.93 -5.69
C SER A 798 12.02 -10.07 -4.69
N VAL A 799 12.09 -9.77 -3.38
CA VAL A 799 12.13 -10.79 -2.32
C VAL A 799 10.95 -11.76 -2.44
N ASP A 800 9.73 -11.26 -2.66
CA ASP A 800 8.52 -12.11 -2.81
C ASP A 800 8.61 -13.00 -4.06
N SER A 801 9.06 -12.45 -5.20
CA SER A 801 9.27 -13.23 -6.43
C SER A 801 10.27 -14.38 -6.23
N SER A 802 11.42 -14.09 -5.61
CA SER A 802 12.47 -15.07 -5.31
C SER A 802 11.95 -16.18 -4.39
N VAL A 803 11.27 -15.81 -3.30
CA VAL A 803 10.71 -16.78 -2.36
C VAL A 803 9.67 -17.67 -3.05
N ASN A 804 8.72 -17.08 -3.76
CA ASN A 804 7.68 -17.83 -4.47
C ASN A 804 8.28 -18.77 -5.52
N PHE A 805 9.34 -18.36 -6.22
CA PHE A 805 10.06 -19.21 -7.18
C PHE A 805 10.68 -20.45 -6.51
N TRP A 806 11.42 -20.27 -5.41
CA TRP A 806 12.06 -21.38 -4.71
C TRP A 806 11.04 -22.35 -4.09
N LEU A 807 9.97 -21.83 -3.50
CA LEU A 807 8.87 -22.64 -2.96
C LEU A 807 8.16 -23.44 -4.06
N LYS A 808 7.82 -22.80 -5.19
CA LYS A 808 7.20 -23.45 -6.36
C LYS A 808 8.09 -24.56 -6.94
N ASN A 809 9.40 -24.40 -6.89
CA ASN A 809 10.38 -25.39 -7.33
C ASN A 809 10.71 -26.46 -6.26
N GLY A 810 9.95 -26.52 -5.17
CA GLY A 810 9.96 -27.63 -4.21
C GLY A 810 10.98 -27.47 -3.08
N PHE A 811 11.44 -26.25 -2.78
CA PHE A 811 12.22 -26.00 -1.58
C PHE A 811 11.30 -25.85 -0.35
N PRO A 812 11.58 -26.51 0.78
CA PRO A 812 10.76 -26.41 1.99
C PRO A 812 10.84 -25.03 2.65
N LYS A 813 9.67 -24.45 2.98
CA LYS A 813 9.56 -23.10 3.56
C LYS A 813 10.34 -22.95 4.86
N GLU A 814 10.32 -23.95 5.73
CA GLU A 814 10.98 -23.98 7.04
C GLU A 814 12.52 -24.03 6.98
N LYS A 815 13.08 -24.26 5.78
CA LYS A 815 14.53 -24.25 5.51
C LYS A 815 14.96 -23.06 4.66
N LEU A 816 14.03 -22.23 4.20
CA LEU A 816 14.30 -21.10 3.32
C LEU A 816 14.37 -19.82 4.15
N LEU A 817 15.49 -19.11 4.06
CA LEU A 817 15.69 -17.82 4.72
C LEU A 817 15.80 -16.72 3.67
N ILE A 818 15.23 -15.55 3.94
CA ILE A 818 15.47 -14.35 3.13
C ILE A 818 16.71 -13.61 3.65
N GLY A 819 17.46 -13.00 2.74
CA GLY A 819 18.58 -12.14 3.06
C GLY A 819 18.18 -10.65 3.10
N VAL A 820 18.70 -9.95 4.11
CA VAL A 820 18.62 -8.50 4.30
C VAL A 820 20.04 -7.98 4.46
N GLU A 821 20.37 -6.87 3.82
CA GLU A 821 21.65 -6.21 3.91
C GLU A 821 21.62 -5.02 4.84
N SER A 822 22.75 -4.75 5.48
CA SER A 822 22.98 -3.55 6.29
C SER A 822 23.94 -2.57 5.61
N TYR A 823 24.15 -2.70 4.30
CA TYR A 823 24.80 -1.70 3.47
C TYR A 823 23.82 -1.19 2.42
N ALA A 824 24.20 -0.10 1.78
CA ALA A 824 23.41 0.60 0.80
C ALA A 824 24.15 0.75 -0.52
N ARG A 825 23.40 0.85 -1.61
CA ARG A 825 23.95 1.22 -2.93
C ARG A 825 23.69 2.70 -3.17
N THR A 826 24.77 3.44 -3.43
CA THR A 826 24.73 4.88 -3.67
C THR A 826 25.17 5.23 -5.09
N TYR A 827 24.58 6.27 -5.66
CA TYR A 827 24.82 6.69 -7.04
C TYR A 827 24.95 8.21 -7.12
N THR A 828 25.83 8.65 -8.01
CA THR A 828 25.91 10.04 -8.47
C THR A 828 24.99 10.20 -9.67
N LEU A 829 24.08 11.17 -9.64
CA LEU A 829 23.06 11.42 -10.64
C LEU A 829 23.47 12.55 -11.60
N TYR A 830 22.91 12.55 -12.81
CA TYR A 830 23.02 13.72 -13.68
C TYR A 830 22.24 14.90 -13.07
N ALA A 831 22.89 16.07 -12.97
CA ALA A 831 22.36 17.28 -12.30
C ALA A 831 21.15 17.92 -13.01
N ASN A 832 19.99 17.25 -12.97
CA ASN A 832 18.74 17.66 -13.59
C ASN A 832 17.60 17.67 -12.56
N ARG A 833 17.79 18.45 -11.48
CA ARG A 833 16.77 19.00 -10.57
C ARG A 833 15.93 18.03 -9.71
N VAL A 834 16.17 16.72 -9.74
CA VAL A 834 15.53 15.75 -8.84
C VAL A 834 16.44 14.55 -8.57
N ASN A 835 16.60 14.18 -7.29
CA ASN A 835 17.27 12.94 -6.88
C ASN A 835 16.21 11.95 -6.33
N ASP A 836 15.59 11.18 -7.22
CA ASP A 836 14.45 10.27 -6.94
C ASP A 836 14.62 8.91 -7.67
N LEU A 837 13.77 7.93 -7.38
CA LEU A 837 13.73 6.62 -8.07
C LEU A 837 13.62 6.83 -9.59
N GLY A 838 14.34 6.04 -10.39
CA GLY A 838 14.35 6.18 -11.86
C GLY A 838 15.27 7.30 -12.38
N SER A 839 15.91 8.09 -11.51
CA SER A 839 16.85 9.14 -11.92
C SER A 839 18.07 8.58 -12.64
N SER A 840 18.53 9.29 -13.68
CA SER A 840 19.67 8.85 -14.49
C SER A 840 20.98 8.86 -13.70
N ILE A 841 21.65 7.70 -13.67
CA ILE A 841 22.94 7.52 -12.99
C ILE A 841 24.07 8.04 -13.88
N LEU A 842 24.90 8.94 -13.34
CA LEU A 842 26.15 9.42 -13.92
C LEU A 842 27.32 8.48 -13.56
N ASP A 843 27.48 8.16 -12.28
CA ASP A 843 28.55 7.32 -11.77
C ASP A 843 28.14 6.67 -10.43
N TYR A 844 29.02 5.86 -9.85
CA TYR A 844 28.92 5.42 -8.46
C TYR A 844 28.83 6.63 -7.53
N GLY A 845 28.08 6.47 -6.44
CA GLY A 845 27.99 7.51 -5.41
C GLY A 845 29.30 7.68 -4.67
N GLU A 846 29.47 8.84 -4.04
CA GLU A 846 30.68 9.19 -3.32
C GLU A 846 30.99 8.16 -2.20
N PRO A 847 32.27 7.83 -2.00
CA PRO A 847 32.67 6.88 -0.96
C PRO A 847 32.35 7.42 0.43
N GLY A 848 31.82 6.54 1.29
CA GLY A 848 31.64 6.83 2.71
C GLY A 848 32.97 7.03 3.43
N VAL A 849 32.93 7.75 4.56
CA VAL A 849 34.12 8.06 5.39
C VAL A 849 34.80 6.78 5.90
N PHE A 850 34.02 5.73 6.16
CA PHE A 850 34.47 4.48 6.73
C PHE A 850 34.45 3.33 5.72
N THR A 851 33.45 3.23 4.84
CA THR A 851 33.48 2.22 3.77
C THR A 851 34.56 2.50 2.74
N SER A 852 34.87 3.78 2.49
CA SER A 852 35.91 4.23 1.55
C SER A 852 35.82 3.59 0.15
N LEU A 853 34.62 3.15 -0.25
CA LEU A 853 34.36 2.46 -1.51
C LEU A 853 33.26 3.21 -2.26
N PRO A 854 33.53 3.71 -3.48
CA PRO A 854 32.49 4.33 -4.30
C PRO A 854 31.32 3.38 -4.52
N GLY A 855 30.11 3.91 -4.43
CA GLY A 855 28.88 3.16 -4.67
C GLY A 855 28.35 2.35 -3.49
N VAL A 856 29.04 2.33 -2.35
CA VAL A 856 28.63 1.57 -1.17
C VAL A 856 28.74 2.40 0.11
N LEU A 857 27.65 2.46 0.87
CA LEU A 857 27.63 3.03 2.22
C LEU A 857 27.20 1.96 3.22
N SER A 858 27.74 1.96 4.42
CA SER A 858 27.19 1.20 5.54
C SER A 858 25.91 1.86 6.05
N PHE A 859 25.02 1.11 6.72
CA PHE A 859 23.79 1.66 7.28
C PHE A 859 24.07 2.83 8.24
N TYR A 860 25.10 2.71 9.09
CA TYR A 860 25.49 3.78 9.99
C TYR A 860 26.03 5.04 9.26
N GLU A 861 26.62 4.91 8.07
CA GLU A 861 26.97 6.07 7.22
C GLU A 861 25.75 6.69 6.54
N VAL A 862 24.74 5.88 6.20
CA VAL A 862 23.45 6.41 5.73
C VAL A 862 22.78 7.20 6.86
N CYS A 863 22.77 6.68 8.09
CA CYS A 863 22.30 7.42 9.26
C CYS A 863 23.05 8.74 9.46
N ASP A 864 24.39 8.74 9.42
CA ASP A 864 25.17 9.99 9.51
C ASP A 864 24.80 10.98 8.39
N ASN A 865 24.57 10.49 7.17
CA ASN A 865 24.15 11.34 6.07
C ASN A 865 22.74 11.94 6.29
N LEU A 866 21.81 11.16 6.83
CA LEU A 866 20.46 11.61 7.19
C LEU A 866 20.51 12.65 8.31
N TYR A 867 21.14 12.32 9.44
CA TYR A 867 21.11 13.13 10.66
C TYR A 867 22.11 14.30 10.64
N SER A 868 23.32 14.10 10.12
CA SER A 868 24.40 15.11 10.14
C SER A 868 24.48 15.93 8.85
N LYS A 869 24.08 15.35 7.70
CA LYS A 869 24.25 15.98 6.38
C LYS A 869 22.94 16.35 5.69
N ASN A 870 21.81 16.29 6.39
CA ASN A 870 20.48 16.65 5.90
C ASN A 870 20.10 15.95 4.59
N TRP A 871 20.47 14.67 4.43
CA TRP A 871 19.89 13.86 3.37
C TRP A 871 18.40 13.66 3.67
N LEU A 872 17.59 13.66 2.62
CA LEU A 872 16.15 13.49 2.73
C LEU A 872 15.82 12.02 2.53
N ARG A 873 15.22 11.38 3.54
CA ARG A 873 14.62 10.04 3.42
C ARG A 873 13.34 10.12 2.59
N SER A 874 13.11 9.12 1.75
CA SER A 874 11.87 8.89 1.01
C SER A 874 11.51 7.40 1.05
N TRP A 875 10.24 7.05 0.85
CA TRP A 875 9.76 5.67 0.96
C TRP A 875 9.17 5.21 -0.38
N ILE A 876 9.62 4.05 -0.86
CA ILE A 876 9.13 3.43 -2.10
C ILE A 876 8.03 2.44 -1.71
N LEU A 877 6.79 2.92 -1.68
CA LEU A 877 5.67 2.15 -1.13
C LEU A 877 5.38 0.83 -1.88
N SER A 878 5.46 0.85 -3.22
CA SER A 878 5.24 -0.33 -4.06
C SER A 878 6.28 -1.43 -3.83
N GLU A 879 7.44 -1.07 -3.28
CA GLU A 879 8.56 -1.98 -3.03
C GLU A 879 8.81 -2.25 -1.53
N MET A 880 8.16 -1.48 -0.64
CA MET A 880 8.29 -1.50 0.83
C MET A 880 9.73 -1.31 1.33
N VAL A 881 10.43 -0.33 0.76
CA VAL A 881 11.84 -0.05 1.04
C VAL A 881 12.13 1.46 1.00
N PRO A 882 13.13 1.95 1.77
CA PRO A 882 13.48 3.35 1.78
C PRO A 882 14.51 3.71 0.69
N MET A 883 14.59 5.00 0.41
CA MET A 883 15.72 5.62 -0.26
C MET A 883 16.05 6.93 0.45
N ALA A 884 17.22 7.49 0.18
CA ALA A 884 17.54 8.83 0.61
C ALA A 884 18.35 9.56 -0.46
N SER A 885 18.28 10.88 -0.48
CA SER A 885 19.11 11.68 -1.38
C SER A 885 19.55 13.00 -0.75
N ASN A 886 20.69 13.50 -1.21
CA ASN A 886 21.10 14.86 -0.87
C ASN A 886 20.47 15.86 -1.86
N ARG A 887 20.66 17.17 -1.60
CA ARG A 887 20.14 18.23 -2.49
C ARG A 887 20.95 18.43 -3.79
N ASN A 888 22.08 17.73 -3.93
CA ASN A 888 22.99 17.87 -5.05
C ASN A 888 22.69 16.77 -6.07
N ASP A 889 23.43 15.67 -6.02
CA ASP A 889 23.44 14.61 -7.01
C ASP A 889 23.60 13.21 -6.42
N GLN A 890 23.52 13.04 -5.10
CA GLN A 890 23.67 11.72 -4.48
C GLN A 890 22.31 11.12 -4.12
N ILE A 891 22.11 9.86 -4.49
CA ILE A 891 20.98 9.03 -4.06
C ILE A 891 21.49 7.73 -3.47
N VAL A 892 20.82 7.21 -2.45
CA VAL A 892 21.12 5.95 -1.79
C VAL A 892 19.86 5.10 -1.63
N PHE A 893 19.98 3.81 -1.94
CA PHE A 893 18.96 2.77 -1.73
C PHE A 893 19.47 1.82 -0.65
N TYR A 894 18.71 1.64 0.43
CA TYR A 894 19.18 1.04 1.66
C TYR A 894 18.05 0.33 2.42
N GLU A 895 18.40 -0.39 3.48
CA GLU A 895 17.42 -0.93 4.45
C GLU A 895 17.34 -0.04 5.68
N ASP A 896 16.16 0.10 6.28
CA ASP A 896 15.99 0.70 7.59
C ASP A 896 15.07 -0.13 8.49
N LEU A 897 14.78 0.37 9.68
CA LEU A 897 13.98 -0.35 10.67
C LEU A 897 12.57 -0.66 10.14
N GLU A 898 12.02 0.20 9.28
CA GLU A 898 10.69 -0.01 8.69
C GLU A 898 10.72 -1.13 7.65
N SER A 899 11.67 -1.12 6.70
CA SER A 899 11.78 -2.18 5.68
C SER A 899 12.17 -3.53 6.28
N VAL A 900 13.06 -3.53 7.26
CA VAL A 900 13.48 -4.75 7.98
C VAL A 900 12.33 -5.33 8.80
N SER A 901 11.50 -4.50 9.43
CA SER A 901 10.28 -4.94 10.11
C SER A 901 9.29 -5.58 9.12
N PHE A 902 9.05 -4.96 7.95
CA PHE A 902 8.20 -5.54 6.90
C PHE A 902 8.72 -6.90 6.42
N LYS A 903 10.02 -7.02 6.17
CA LYS A 903 10.64 -8.29 5.74
C LYS A 903 10.58 -9.37 6.82
N SER A 904 10.72 -8.99 8.08
CA SER A 904 10.59 -9.90 9.22
C SER A 904 9.15 -10.37 9.41
N ASN A 905 8.17 -9.48 9.24
CA ASN A 905 6.75 -9.84 9.24
C ASN A 905 6.40 -10.76 8.06
N TYR A 906 6.93 -10.48 6.87
CA TYR A 906 6.80 -11.34 5.69
C TYR A 906 7.30 -12.77 5.95
N VAL A 907 8.43 -12.94 6.66
CA VAL A 907 8.95 -14.25 7.08
C VAL A 907 7.96 -15.00 7.97
N LYS A 908 7.28 -14.30 8.90
CA LYS A 908 6.23 -14.89 9.75
C LYS A 908 5.02 -15.31 8.91
N GLU A 909 4.51 -14.40 8.08
CA GLU A 909 3.32 -14.59 7.25
C GLU A 909 3.47 -15.76 6.27
N LYS A 910 4.62 -15.84 5.58
CA LYS A 910 4.93 -16.94 4.65
C LYS A 910 5.41 -18.22 5.36
N ASN A 911 5.52 -18.17 6.69
CA ASN A 911 5.98 -19.27 7.53
C ASN A 911 7.33 -19.83 7.06
N LEU A 912 8.28 -18.92 6.77
CA LEU A 912 9.63 -19.26 6.33
C LEU A 912 10.49 -19.75 7.49
N GLY A 913 11.71 -20.22 7.17
CA GLY A 913 12.68 -20.75 8.11
C GLY A 913 13.41 -19.70 8.93
N GLY A 914 13.37 -18.44 8.49
CA GLY A 914 13.98 -17.31 9.16
C GLY A 914 14.45 -16.21 8.21
N ILE A 915 15.41 -15.42 8.70
CA ILE A 915 15.97 -14.24 8.03
C ILE A 915 17.47 -14.15 8.34
N SER A 916 18.23 -13.54 7.44
CA SER A 916 19.64 -13.26 7.68
C SER A 916 20.00 -11.81 7.47
N LEU A 917 20.92 -11.28 8.29
CA LEU A 917 21.48 -9.94 8.15
C LEU A 917 22.92 -9.99 7.62
N PHE A 918 23.16 -9.37 6.47
CA PHE A 918 24.46 -9.28 5.80
C PHE A 918 24.92 -7.80 5.69
N SER A 919 25.79 -7.30 6.56
CA SER A 919 26.51 -7.97 7.64
C SER A 919 26.66 -7.06 8.85
N LEU A 920 26.85 -7.65 10.03
CA LEU A 920 26.87 -6.94 11.31
C LEU A 920 27.83 -5.74 11.35
N ASP A 921 28.94 -5.79 10.60
CA ASP A 921 29.93 -4.71 10.53
C ASP A 921 29.46 -3.47 9.74
N ASN A 922 28.29 -3.52 9.09
CA ASN A 922 27.66 -2.36 8.45
C ASN A 922 26.41 -1.85 9.19
N ASP A 923 25.91 -2.60 10.18
CA ASP A 923 24.89 -2.09 11.10
C ASP A 923 25.53 -1.16 12.14
N ASP A 924 24.75 -0.32 12.83
CA ASP A 924 25.29 0.59 13.85
C ASP A 924 25.57 -0.15 15.16
N PHE A 925 26.68 -0.89 15.20
CA PHE A 925 27.15 -1.56 16.41
C PHE A 925 27.67 -0.59 17.50
N THR A 926 27.84 0.69 17.16
CA THR A 926 28.29 1.72 18.11
C THR A 926 27.12 2.35 18.86
N GLY A 927 25.96 2.44 18.20
CA GLY A 927 24.77 3.18 18.64
C GLY A 927 24.91 4.70 18.57
N ILE A 928 25.98 5.20 17.96
CA ILE A 928 26.31 6.63 17.90
C ILE A 928 25.68 7.29 16.66
N PHE A 929 25.64 6.60 15.53
CA PHE A 929 25.33 7.20 14.24
C PHE A 929 23.83 7.24 13.96
N CYS A 930 23.10 6.19 14.34
CA CYS A 930 21.66 6.10 14.11
C CYS A 930 20.81 6.60 15.29
N MET A 931 21.42 6.85 16.46
CA MET A 931 20.73 7.27 17.70
C MET A 931 19.61 6.31 18.14
N GLN A 932 19.74 5.01 17.81
CA GLN A 932 18.72 3.97 18.02
C GLN A 932 19.26 2.76 18.80
N GLY A 933 20.34 2.95 19.56
CA GLY A 933 21.02 1.85 20.24
C GLY A 933 21.91 1.03 19.28
N LYS A 934 22.47 -0.06 19.80
CA LYS A 934 23.40 -0.90 19.03
C LYS A 934 22.65 -1.93 18.18
N PHE A 935 23.14 -2.14 16.96
CA PHE A 935 22.58 -3.07 15.98
C PHE A 935 21.07 -2.88 15.71
N PRO A 936 20.60 -1.65 15.43
CA PRO A 936 19.18 -1.37 15.30
C PRO A 936 18.47 -2.23 14.25
N LEU A 937 19.14 -2.61 13.15
CA LEU A 937 18.53 -3.51 12.16
C LEU A 937 18.39 -4.94 12.71
N LEU A 938 19.42 -5.46 13.38
CA LEU A 938 19.36 -6.78 14.02
C LEU A 938 18.30 -6.84 15.12
N GLU A 939 18.23 -5.81 15.96
CA GLU A 939 17.25 -5.75 17.06
C GLU A 939 15.83 -5.68 16.53
N THR A 940 15.61 -4.91 15.45
CA THR A 940 14.31 -4.90 14.76
C THR A 940 13.92 -6.28 14.23
N ILE A 941 14.87 -7.05 13.68
CA ILE A 941 14.63 -8.44 13.25
C ILE A 941 14.23 -9.31 14.45
N ARG A 942 14.98 -9.22 15.54
CA ARG A 942 14.74 -10.00 16.76
C ARG A 942 13.35 -9.74 17.32
N GLU A 943 13.03 -8.47 17.52
CA GLU A 943 11.73 -8.03 18.04
C GLU A 943 10.59 -8.47 17.13
N ALA A 944 10.72 -8.25 15.83
CA ALA A 944 9.69 -8.63 14.88
C ALA A 944 9.45 -10.16 14.82
N LEU A 945 10.47 -10.98 15.06
CA LEU A 945 10.34 -12.44 15.08
C LEU A 945 10.02 -13.02 16.47
N ASN A 946 9.77 -12.16 17.47
CA ASN A 946 9.57 -12.53 18.88
C ASN A 946 10.66 -13.51 19.37
N TYR A 947 11.92 -13.24 19.05
CA TYR A 947 13.06 -14.09 19.42
C TYR A 947 13.70 -13.65 20.75
#